data_AF-A0A378IGQ1-F1
#
_entry.id   AF-A0A378IGQ1-F1
#
_cell.length_a   1.000
_cell.length_b   1.000
_cell.length_c   1.000
_cell.angle_alpha   90.00
_cell.angle_beta   90.00
_cell.angle_gamma   90.00
#
_symmetry.space_group_name_H-M   'P 1'
#
loop_
_entity.id
_entity.type
_entity.pdbx_description
1 polymer ?
#
loop_
_entity_poly.entity_id
_entity_poly.type
_entity_poly.pdbx_seq_one_letter_code
_entity_poly.pdbx_strand_id
1 'polypeptide(L)'
;MTKIYLLTAPFDEDAKTGDGQYAASLEAGFAENYDDISCTWLKKDKGHYRIPFPTGTTSIPEESIPSATVLQPVANENTIISGYKLKEALSLMEEAQEVNSKTVSPRTPKVLVKHDNSLQSLTIMDIYSQKPIQLDEANVDTLINSLKTKKSKLEQAIEDNSDELSKIKKIRSKLARLIKLYNENKENIKEYCSLNEYIESHLTKKDFLARHKKALDNFLALKKHFTGPVNLKELEKLADKLTGIKEYNYDFHSTTLPYDLERDKKFRNFYAFNELKGSFEEIISELEELNRIRLAVSERYANSFKAINEEEDLQNKSAFINLIFNDGFKGVYDQQKFIKALLNPVDEAIRSYKSVKNKLENTEDIFANKDSYRDKLISELQILMLNQQEPYLSANKKLSGFYGKRTLSASEGFHLAYQANRRDPLKPKVIKNMIASMQPIGENTHLDIHIRPPDCGVFITPEDIKRFQEAKIKVNITIHEYKQNYTRRYLQQYTHDLMRQANSVQFFNETDRDNAIIAATYGDCDKRNTTESTGIAKKIREVGEDYILNKYPVKKYDLKRKSGLTVASQKLSTAPDHPLDVVAKKPNILSFGTIRPGKGFEEALKLAQLIKRNLSSIGKKIPQIPIVKLAGDPQDKELMQQIVVERFGSIAVENYQVGYAYDSKFTNNQRRDYWKNLVKELNQQVKEGAILNNPYIEIYPWCEAHELLALKQNCKYVCRMDDMGMRNNGSAIISVLDVGIVYTKFGSVTDDIFLKGGKYGNAVDIGKYRYGKYSLLKKEKNFIKEHAKEPLPKWLIKNPDSAYKRQPESRDPQNILDSIITREENQLACSEDIKNSDNYKTVVEAQKLLTERFTLKNAVDHLLENVGLQDLITKEEVDELFEIEELSTAQTNNLGELAEIQPPRFLSKSCPELGFFGSRHNKVEIGQENNKLKKSIMVF
;
A
#
# COMPACT_ATOMS: atom_id res chain seq x y z
N MET A 1 -0.93 21.19 -35.78
CA MET A 1 0.05 21.15 -34.67
C MET A 1 -0.47 20.18 -33.62
N THR A 2 0.35 19.19 -33.27
CA THR A 2 0.03 18.20 -32.23
C THR A 2 0.16 18.85 -30.85
N LYS A 3 -0.76 18.53 -29.94
CA LYS A 3 -0.76 19.03 -28.56
C LYS A 3 -0.85 17.87 -27.59
N ILE A 4 0.05 17.83 -26.62
CA ILE A 4 0.10 16.82 -25.56
C ILE A 4 -0.06 17.54 -24.23
N TYR A 5 -1.07 17.13 -23.47
CA TYR A 5 -1.30 17.61 -22.12
C TYR A 5 -0.94 16.51 -21.13
N LEU A 6 -0.26 16.86 -20.04
CA LEU A 6 0.07 15.92 -18.97
C LEU A 6 -0.79 16.25 -17.76
N LEU A 7 -1.36 15.23 -17.13
CA LEU A 7 -2.13 15.35 -15.90
C LEU A 7 -1.61 14.33 -14.89
N THR A 8 -0.90 14.83 -13.89
CA THR A 8 -0.64 14.08 -12.66
C THR A 8 -1.87 14.16 -11.75
N ALA A 9 -1.99 13.25 -10.78
CA ALA A 9 -3.02 13.42 -9.78
C ALA A 9 -2.96 14.84 -9.21
N PRO A 10 -4.09 15.58 -9.10
CA PRO A 10 -4.12 16.80 -8.31
C PRO A 10 -3.59 16.40 -6.94
N PHE A 11 -2.79 17.24 -6.30
CA PHE A 11 -2.01 16.98 -5.06
C PHE A 11 -0.57 16.45 -5.23
N ASP A 12 -0.14 15.98 -6.42
CA ASP A 12 1.26 15.60 -6.68
C ASP A 12 2.00 16.60 -7.60
N GLU A 13 1.38 17.74 -7.91
CA GLU A 13 1.92 18.77 -8.84
C GLU A 13 3.20 19.46 -8.34
N ASP A 14 3.38 19.48 -7.01
CA ASP A 14 4.53 20.03 -6.30
C ASP A 14 5.55 18.94 -5.89
N ALA A 15 5.26 17.67 -6.16
CA ALA A 15 6.12 16.59 -5.73
C ALA A 15 7.40 16.55 -6.57
N LYS A 16 8.53 16.71 -5.87
CA LYS A 16 9.89 16.62 -6.44
C LYS A 16 10.31 15.17 -6.77
N THR A 17 9.41 14.20 -6.63
CA THR A 17 9.66 12.76 -6.84
C THR A 17 8.40 12.08 -7.33
N GLY A 18 8.51 11.01 -8.10
CA GLY A 18 7.34 10.22 -8.52
C GLY A 18 6.68 10.79 -9.78
N ASP A 19 5.36 10.99 -9.75
CA ASP A 19 4.55 11.22 -10.95
C ASP A 19 4.78 12.63 -11.51
N GLY A 20 4.91 13.63 -10.62
CA GLY A 20 5.30 15.00 -10.97
C GLY A 20 6.70 15.10 -11.58
N GLN A 21 7.66 14.29 -11.12
CA GLN A 21 9.01 14.28 -11.68
C GLN A 21 9.04 13.70 -13.10
N TYR A 22 8.25 12.66 -13.35
CA TYR A 22 8.13 12.09 -14.69
C TYR A 22 7.41 13.04 -15.65
N ALA A 23 6.33 13.71 -15.21
CA ALA A 23 5.64 14.72 -16.01
C ALA A 23 6.56 15.90 -16.37
N ALA A 24 7.37 16.38 -15.42
CA ALA A 24 8.39 17.40 -15.69
C ALA A 24 9.43 16.94 -16.72
N SER A 25 9.80 15.66 -16.68
CA SER A 25 10.78 15.09 -17.62
C SER A 25 10.18 14.95 -19.03
N LEU A 26 8.91 14.59 -19.16
CA LEU A 26 8.20 14.62 -20.45
C LEU A 26 8.10 16.05 -21.00
N GLU A 27 7.69 17.03 -20.18
CA GLU A 27 7.60 18.45 -20.59
C GLU A 27 8.97 18.95 -21.12
N ALA A 28 10.05 18.67 -20.39
CA ALA A 28 11.41 19.00 -20.85
C ALA A 28 11.82 18.21 -22.10
N GLY A 29 11.49 16.92 -22.18
CA GLY A 29 11.84 16.07 -23.32
C GLY A 29 11.20 16.52 -24.62
N PHE A 30 9.94 16.94 -24.61
CA PHE A 30 9.28 17.49 -25.80
C PHE A 30 9.91 18.82 -26.20
N ALA A 31 10.16 19.71 -25.23
CA ALA A 31 10.82 20.99 -25.51
C ALA A 31 12.24 20.85 -26.05
N GLU A 32 12.96 19.77 -25.72
CA GLU A 32 14.33 19.52 -26.17
C GLU A 32 14.43 18.75 -27.50
N ASN A 33 13.41 17.94 -27.85
CA ASN A 33 13.50 17.01 -28.99
C ASN A 33 12.43 17.25 -30.08
N TYR A 34 11.39 18.05 -29.81
CA TYR A 34 10.23 18.21 -30.70
C TYR A 34 9.66 19.64 -30.67
N ASP A 35 10.21 20.53 -31.50
CA ASP A 35 9.79 21.95 -31.57
C ASP A 35 8.33 22.15 -32.01
N ASP A 36 7.80 21.23 -32.84
CA ASP A 36 6.45 21.32 -33.42
C ASP A 36 5.35 20.67 -32.56
N ILE A 37 5.72 20.06 -31.42
CA ILE A 37 4.79 19.37 -30.53
C ILE A 37 4.70 20.13 -29.20
N SER A 38 3.58 20.83 -29.00
CA SER A 38 3.32 21.53 -27.74
C SER A 38 3.02 20.52 -26.63
N CYS A 39 3.91 20.38 -25.66
CA CYS A 39 3.65 19.65 -24.42
C CYS A 39 3.35 20.61 -23.26
N THR A 40 2.27 20.39 -22.51
CA THR A 40 1.89 21.25 -21.39
C THR A 40 1.49 20.41 -20.18
N TRP A 41 2.22 20.55 -19.08
CA TRP A 41 1.80 19.96 -17.81
C TRP A 41 0.71 20.81 -17.16
N LEU A 42 -0.50 20.24 -17.07
CA LEU A 42 -1.65 20.87 -16.44
C LEU A 42 -1.41 20.95 -14.93
N LYS A 43 -1.41 22.18 -14.41
CA LYS A 43 -1.20 22.50 -13.01
C LYS A 43 -2.15 23.57 -12.51
N LYS A 44 -2.54 23.45 -11.25
CA LYS A 44 -3.40 24.40 -10.55
C LYS A 44 -2.69 25.75 -10.33
N ASP A 45 -1.45 25.72 -9.88
CA ASP A 45 -0.64 26.92 -9.56
C ASP A 45 -0.36 27.80 -10.80
N LYS A 46 -0.18 27.16 -11.97
CA LYS A 46 -0.08 27.81 -13.28
C LYS A 46 -1.44 28.24 -13.86
N GLY A 47 -2.54 28.04 -13.13
CA GLY A 47 -3.88 28.48 -13.53
C GLY A 47 -4.53 27.65 -14.65
N HIS A 48 -3.97 26.48 -15.01
CA HIS A 48 -4.54 25.60 -16.05
C HIS A 48 -5.91 25.03 -15.66
N TYR A 49 -6.18 24.92 -14.36
CA TYR A 49 -7.51 24.62 -13.86
C TYR A 49 -7.70 25.25 -12.48
N ARG A 50 -8.96 25.34 -12.06
CA ARG A 50 -9.34 25.83 -10.72
C ARG A 50 -10.25 24.82 -10.07
N ILE A 51 -10.08 24.64 -8.77
CA ILE A 51 -10.97 23.84 -7.94
C ILE A 51 -12.04 24.79 -7.40
N PRO A 52 -13.30 24.72 -7.86
CA PRO A 52 -14.36 25.52 -7.31
C PRO A 52 -14.68 24.98 -5.90
N PHE A 53 -14.90 25.90 -4.97
CA PHE A 53 -15.39 25.59 -3.64
C PHE A 53 -16.80 26.14 -3.48
N PRO A 54 -17.59 25.58 -2.54
CA PRO A 54 -18.81 26.23 -2.09
C PRO A 54 -18.54 27.70 -1.71
N THR A 55 -19.48 28.57 -2.04
CA THR A 55 -19.29 30.02 -1.87
C THR A 55 -18.94 30.38 -0.43
N GLY A 56 -17.92 31.21 -0.22
CA GLY A 56 -17.48 31.61 1.12
C GLY A 56 -16.70 30.54 1.90
N THR A 57 -16.26 29.45 1.26
CA THR A 57 -15.50 28.38 1.94
C THR A 57 -14.08 28.18 1.40
N THR A 58 -13.23 27.57 2.23
CA THR A 58 -12.03 26.85 1.83
C THR A 58 -12.21 25.35 2.13
N SER A 59 -11.42 24.49 1.50
CA SER A 59 -11.51 23.04 1.71
C SER A 59 -10.66 22.57 2.89
N ILE A 60 -10.97 21.38 3.38
CA ILE A 60 -10.16 20.61 4.33
C ILE A 60 -9.94 19.22 3.69
N PRO A 61 -8.71 18.82 3.33
CA PRO A 61 -7.48 19.61 3.38
C PRO A 61 -7.55 20.87 2.50
N GLU A 62 -6.73 21.87 2.82
CA GLU A 62 -6.71 23.15 2.10
C GLU A 62 -6.50 22.93 0.60
N GLU A 63 -7.18 23.76 -0.18
CA GLU A 63 -6.95 23.85 -1.62
C GLU A 63 -7.19 22.56 -2.43
N SER A 64 -8.04 21.65 -1.95
CA SER A 64 -8.28 20.31 -2.48
C SER A 64 -9.78 19.98 -2.66
N ILE A 65 -10.11 18.92 -3.41
CA ILE A 65 -11.49 18.38 -3.41
C ILE A 65 -11.61 17.37 -2.27
N PRO A 66 -12.39 17.67 -1.21
CA PRO A 66 -12.48 16.82 -0.02
C PRO A 66 -12.85 15.36 -0.29
N SER A 67 -13.66 15.09 -1.31
CA SER A 67 -14.07 13.72 -1.68
C SER A 67 -13.01 12.93 -2.47
N ALA A 68 -12.05 13.62 -3.10
CA ALA A 68 -11.03 13.00 -3.95
C ALA A 68 -9.72 12.70 -3.18
N THR A 69 -9.31 13.61 -2.30
CA THR A 69 -8.01 13.54 -1.59
C THR A 69 -7.94 12.42 -0.54
N VAL A 70 -9.09 12.03 0.03
CA VAL A 70 -9.15 11.14 1.20
C VAL A 70 -9.03 9.64 0.90
N LEU A 71 -8.80 9.25 -0.34
CA LEU A 71 -8.98 7.86 -0.76
C LEU A 71 -7.75 6.98 -0.56
N GLN A 72 -6.56 7.57 -0.60
CA GLN A 72 -5.31 6.85 -0.34
C GLN A 72 -5.26 6.34 1.11
N PRO A 73 -5.54 7.14 2.16
CA PRO A 73 -5.54 6.62 3.52
C PRO A 73 -6.66 5.61 3.77
N VAL A 74 -7.82 5.76 3.11
CA VAL A 74 -8.94 4.81 3.17
C VAL A 74 -8.57 3.45 2.56
N ALA A 75 -7.88 3.46 1.42
CA ALA A 75 -7.29 2.25 0.84
C ALA A 75 -6.26 1.60 1.78
N ASN A 76 -5.69 2.37 2.71
CA ASN A 76 -4.77 1.95 3.77
C ASN A 76 -5.48 1.76 5.13
N GLU A 77 -6.80 1.49 5.14
CA GLU A 77 -7.61 1.16 6.32
C GLU A 77 -7.86 2.29 7.32
N ASN A 78 -7.50 3.53 6.96
CA ASN A 78 -7.70 4.68 7.82
C ASN A 78 -9.04 5.37 7.54
N THR A 79 -9.58 6.00 8.57
CA THR A 79 -10.69 6.94 8.45
C THR A 79 -10.09 8.34 8.45
N ILE A 80 -10.50 9.18 7.50
CA ILE A 80 -9.97 10.53 7.35
C ILE A 80 -11.11 11.53 7.30
N ILE A 81 -10.97 12.60 8.08
CA ILE A 81 -11.91 13.72 8.03
C ILE A 81 -11.51 14.67 6.91
N SER A 82 -12.53 15.14 6.19
CA SER A 82 -12.39 16.16 5.14
C SER A 82 -13.64 17.03 5.10
N GLY A 83 -13.65 18.12 4.34
CA GLY A 83 -14.85 18.95 4.19
C GLY A 83 -14.47 20.39 3.92
N TYR A 84 -15.11 21.33 4.60
CA TYR A 84 -14.96 22.75 4.32
C TYR A 84 -14.80 23.58 5.58
N LYS A 85 -14.13 24.73 5.45
CA LYS A 85 -14.04 25.78 6.44
C LYS A 85 -14.67 27.06 5.90
N LEU A 86 -15.50 27.73 6.69
CA LEU A 86 -16.06 29.04 6.35
C LEU A 86 -14.96 30.10 6.44
N LYS A 87 -14.87 30.98 5.43
CA LYS A 87 -13.89 32.08 5.41
C LYS A 87 -14.24 33.17 6.43
N GLU A 88 -15.53 33.49 6.52
CA GLU A 88 -16.05 34.58 7.34
C GLU A 88 -17.24 34.11 8.18
N ALA A 89 -17.58 34.88 9.21
CA ALA A 89 -18.71 34.57 10.09
C ALA A 89 -20.06 34.50 9.35
N LEU A 90 -20.23 35.31 8.30
CA LEU A 90 -21.47 35.42 7.52
C LEU A 90 -21.46 34.58 6.24
N SER A 91 -20.45 33.71 6.05
CA SER A 91 -20.39 32.84 4.88
C SER A 91 -21.58 31.86 4.85
N LEU A 92 -22.22 31.74 3.69
CA LEU A 92 -23.30 30.78 3.46
C LEU A 92 -22.78 29.35 3.63
N MET A 93 -23.60 28.47 4.22
CA MET A 93 -23.19 27.11 4.58
C MET A 93 -23.96 26.01 3.84
N GLU A 94 -25.06 26.36 3.19
CA GLU A 94 -26.02 25.44 2.58
C GLU A 94 -25.36 24.59 1.48
N GLU A 95 -24.63 25.24 0.57
CA GLU A 95 -23.92 24.55 -0.52
C GLU A 95 -22.87 23.57 0.04
N ALA A 96 -22.12 23.98 1.07
CA ALA A 96 -21.08 23.13 1.67
C ALA A 96 -21.67 21.92 2.40
N GLN A 97 -22.79 22.10 3.11
CA GLN A 97 -23.50 21.01 3.78
C GLN A 97 -24.11 20.04 2.77
N GLU A 98 -24.70 20.54 1.69
CA GLU A 98 -25.25 19.70 0.62
C GLU A 98 -24.15 18.84 -0.04
N VAL A 99 -23.00 19.45 -0.34
CA VAL A 99 -21.84 18.72 -0.88
C VAL A 99 -21.34 17.67 0.10
N ASN A 100 -21.22 18.00 1.39
CA ASN A 100 -20.80 17.06 2.43
C ASN A 100 -21.76 15.87 2.53
N SER A 101 -23.07 16.11 2.54
CA SER A 101 -24.11 15.08 2.59
C SER A 101 -24.10 14.15 1.37
N LYS A 102 -23.78 14.66 0.17
CA LYS A 102 -23.65 13.87 -1.07
C LYS A 102 -22.35 13.05 -1.14
N THR A 103 -21.29 13.50 -0.47
CA THR A 103 -19.93 12.97 -0.62
C THR A 103 -19.39 12.27 0.63
N VAL A 104 -20.17 12.15 1.71
CA VAL A 104 -19.79 11.39 2.90
C VAL A 104 -19.73 9.90 2.60
N SER A 105 -18.79 9.21 3.24
CA SER A 105 -18.75 7.75 3.30
C SER A 105 -18.34 7.31 4.71
N PRO A 106 -18.52 6.03 5.11
CA PRO A 106 -18.19 5.59 6.46
C PRO A 106 -16.74 5.91 6.85
N ARG A 107 -15.80 5.76 5.91
CA ARG A 107 -14.36 6.00 6.13
C ARG A 107 -13.92 7.44 5.77
N THR A 108 -14.84 8.26 5.26
CA THR A 108 -14.57 9.68 4.91
C THR A 108 -15.64 10.60 5.48
N PRO A 109 -15.79 10.64 6.82
CA PRO A 109 -16.68 11.59 7.48
C PRO A 109 -16.36 13.03 7.03
N LYS A 110 -17.41 13.86 6.91
CA LYS A 110 -17.30 15.22 6.40
C LYS A 110 -17.50 16.25 7.50
N VAL A 111 -16.73 17.32 7.50
CA VAL A 111 -16.87 18.42 8.48
C VAL A 111 -17.19 19.73 7.79
N LEU A 112 -17.88 20.59 8.52
CA LEU A 112 -17.92 22.02 8.28
C LEU A 112 -17.33 22.70 9.50
N VAL A 113 -16.34 23.57 9.30
CA VAL A 113 -15.62 24.29 10.35
C VAL A 113 -15.92 25.78 10.19
N LYS A 114 -16.16 26.47 11.30
CA LYS A 114 -16.37 27.93 11.30
C LYS A 114 -15.05 28.68 11.03
N HIS A 115 -15.15 29.97 10.77
CA HIS A 115 -13.99 30.86 10.54
C HIS A 115 -13.00 30.86 11.73
N ASP A 116 -13.51 30.71 12.96
CA ASP A 116 -12.74 30.63 14.22
C ASP A 116 -12.09 29.25 14.50
N ASN A 117 -12.18 28.31 13.55
CA ASN A 117 -11.72 26.92 13.66
C ASN A 117 -12.55 26.01 14.58
N SER A 118 -13.70 26.44 15.09
CA SER A 118 -14.61 25.55 15.80
C SER A 118 -15.46 24.71 14.84
N LEU A 119 -15.92 23.54 15.30
CA LEU A 119 -16.79 22.69 14.50
C LEU A 119 -18.15 23.38 14.31
N GLN A 120 -18.63 23.49 13.06
CA GLN A 120 -20.01 23.86 12.76
C GLN A 120 -20.91 22.63 12.69
N SER A 121 -20.43 21.57 12.02
CA SER A 121 -21.15 20.29 11.93
C SER A 121 -20.25 19.15 11.50
N LEU A 122 -20.57 17.94 11.94
CA LEU A 122 -19.98 16.69 11.46
C LEU A 122 -21.06 15.89 10.71
N THR A 123 -20.79 15.54 9.45
CA THR A 123 -21.62 14.64 8.65
C THR A 123 -20.98 13.26 8.62
N ILE A 124 -21.73 12.24 9.04
CA ILE A 124 -21.31 10.83 9.03
C ILE A 124 -22.22 10.01 8.13
N MET A 125 -21.75 8.86 7.67
CA MET A 125 -22.61 7.89 6.99
C MET A 125 -23.04 6.83 7.99
N ASP A 126 -24.35 6.65 8.18
CA ASP A 126 -24.85 5.51 8.93
C ASP A 126 -24.65 4.22 8.12
N ILE A 127 -23.98 3.23 8.72
CA ILE A 127 -23.57 2.00 8.02
C ILE A 127 -24.75 1.09 7.66
N TYR A 128 -25.88 1.23 8.35
CA TYR A 128 -27.06 0.40 8.12
C TYR A 128 -27.99 1.01 7.07
N SER A 129 -28.42 2.25 7.27
CA SER A 129 -29.31 2.93 6.32
C SER A 129 -28.59 3.45 5.08
N GLN A 130 -27.25 3.56 5.12
CA GLN A 130 -26.43 4.23 4.09
C GLN A 130 -26.91 5.66 3.80
N LYS A 131 -27.46 6.32 4.82
CA LYS A 131 -27.88 7.72 4.75
C LYS A 131 -26.89 8.63 5.48
N PRO A 132 -26.66 9.84 4.95
CA PRO A 132 -25.90 10.85 5.65
C PRO A 132 -26.66 11.32 6.89
N ILE A 133 -25.96 11.40 8.02
CA ILE A 133 -26.45 11.98 9.28
C ILE A 133 -25.60 13.21 9.57
N GLN A 134 -26.25 14.36 9.69
CA GLN A 134 -25.61 15.62 10.04
C GLN A 134 -25.75 15.88 11.54
N LEU A 135 -24.63 16.10 12.20
CA LEU A 135 -24.52 16.36 13.63
C LEU A 135 -23.98 17.77 13.82
N ASP A 136 -24.88 18.73 14.01
CA ASP A 136 -24.58 20.07 14.50
C ASP A 136 -24.80 20.16 16.03
N GLU A 137 -24.50 21.31 16.61
CA GLU A 137 -24.58 21.52 18.06
C GLU A 137 -26.00 21.30 18.61
N ALA A 138 -27.02 21.82 17.92
CA ALA A 138 -28.42 21.71 18.34
C ALA A 138 -28.92 20.25 18.28
N ASN A 139 -28.56 19.53 17.22
CA ASN A 139 -28.85 18.12 17.05
C ASN A 139 -28.16 17.27 18.12
N VAL A 140 -26.89 17.55 18.42
CA VAL A 140 -26.13 16.86 19.47
C VAL A 140 -26.73 17.14 20.85
N ASP A 141 -27.16 18.37 21.12
CA ASP A 141 -27.84 18.71 22.38
C ASP A 141 -29.18 18.01 22.53
N THR A 142 -29.95 17.91 21.45
CA THR A 142 -31.19 17.14 21.41
C THR A 142 -30.94 15.66 21.71
N LEU A 143 -29.89 15.06 21.13
CA LEU A 143 -29.51 13.67 21.41
C LEU A 143 -29.07 13.45 22.85
N ILE A 144 -28.26 14.36 23.41
CA ILE A 144 -27.83 14.32 24.82
C ILE A 144 -29.03 14.40 25.75
N ASN A 145 -29.96 15.32 25.49
CA ASN A 145 -31.15 15.50 26.30
C ASN A 145 -32.09 14.30 26.19
N SER A 146 -32.32 13.78 24.98
CA SER A 146 -33.10 12.56 24.74
C SER A 146 -32.52 11.36 25.51
N LEU A 147 -31.20 11.16 25.49
CA LEU A 147 -30.55 10.10 26.26
C LEU A 147 -30.74 10.29 27.78
N LYS A 148 -30.59 11.51 28.30
CA LYS A 148 -30.81 11.79 29.73
C LYS A 148 -32.27 11.53 30.15
N THR A 149 -33.22 12.00 29.36
CA THR A 149 -34.66 11.78 29.61
C THR A 149 -35.01 10.30 29.55
N LYS A 150 -34.52 9.58 28.54
CA LYS A 150 -34.68 8.11 28.42
C LYS A 150 -34.23 7.40 29.68
N LYS A 151 -33.05 7.74 30.21
CA LYS A 151 -32.53 7.15 31.46
C LYS A 151 -33.44 7.44 32.65
N SER A 152 -33.81 8.70 32.86
CA SER A 152 -34.66 9.10 33.99
C SER A 152 -36.03 8.40 33.96
N LYS A 153 -36.66 8.32 32.78
CA LYS A 153 -37.94 7.63 32.60
C LYS A 153 -37.85 6.13 32.87
N LEU A 154 -36.76 5.49 32.43
CA LEU A 154 -36.53 4.07 32.71
C LEU A 154 -36.21 3.80 34.18
N GLU A 155 -35.47 4.68 34.86
CA GLU A 155 -35.20 4.56 36.30
C GLU A 155 -36.48 4.67 37.13
N GLN A 156 -37.35 5.65 36.82
CA GLN A 156 -38.66 5.79 37.45
C GLN A 156 -39.52 4.53 37.25
N ALA A 157 -39.61 4.04 36.01
CA ALA A 157 -40.38 2.83 35.73
C ALA A 157 -39.86 1.60 36.47
N ILE A 158 -38.54 1.47 36.68
CA ILE A 158 -37.98 0.37 37.47
C ILE A 158 -38.42 0.46 38.93
N GLU A 159 -38.41 1.66 39.51
CA GLU A 159 -38.82 1.91 40.88
C GLU A 159 -40.31 1.57 41.07
N ASP A 160 -41.18 2.11 40.22
CA ASP A 160 -42.63 1.92 40.28
C ASP A 160 -43.04 0.44 40.14
N ASN A 161 -42.30 -0.34 39.34
CA ASN A 161 -42.63 -1.74 39.09
C ASN A 161 -41.91 -2.72 40.03
N SER A 162 -41.00 -2.23 40.89
CA SER A 162 -40.09 -3.08 41.68
C SER A 162 -40.84 -4.02 42.65
N ASP A 163 -41.81 -3.49 43.38
CA ASP A 163 -42.63 -4.24 44.35
C ASP A 163 -43.49 -5.32 43.69
N GLU A 164 -44.04 -5.03 42.52
CA GLU A 164 -44.86 -5.99 41.78
C GLU A 164 -44.00 -7.10 41.16
N LEU A 165 -42.89 -6.73 40.51
CA LEU A 165 -42.01 -7.68 39.84
C LEU A 165 -41.22 -8.56 40.80
N SER A 166 -40.96 -8.10 42.04
CA SER A 166 -40.28 -8.89 43.08
C SER A 166 -41.09 -10.13 43.49
N LYS A 167 -42.44 -10.06 43.41
CA LYS A 167 -43.37 -11.14 43.78
C LYS A 167 -43.42 -12.26 42.74
N ILE A 168 -42.99 -12.01 41.50
CA ILE A 168 -43.03 -12.98 40.40
C ILE A 168 -41.73 -13.77 40.38
N LYS A 169 -41.72 -15.07 40.72
CA LYS A 169 -40.48 -15.87 40.75
C LYS A 169 -39.96 -16.30 39.37
N LYS A 170 -40.84 -16.59 38.41
CA LYS A 170 -40.47 -17.12 37.09
C LYS A 170 -40.13 -15.98 36.11
N ILE A 171 -38.94 -16.03 35.49
CA ILE A 171 -38.47 -15.03 34.51
C ILE A 171 -39.44 -14.87 33.34
N ARG A 172 -39.98 -15.97 32.79
CA ARG A 172 -40.96 -15.93 31.68
C ARG A 172 -42.23 -15.17 32.06
N SER A 173 -42.66 -15.28 33.32
CA SER A 173 -43.82 -14.56 33.84
C SER A 173 -43.50 -13.08 34.11
N LYS A 174 -42.28 -12.75 34.56
CA LYS A 174 -41.81 -11.35 34.66
C LYS A 174 -41.80 -10.68 33.28
N LEU A 175 -41.27 -11.36 32.27
CA LEU A 175 -41.21 -10.88 30.89
C LEU A 175 -42.61 -10.61 30.33
N ALA A 176 -43.54 -11.57 30.45
CA ALA A 176 -44.92 -11.38 30.01
C ALA A 176 -45.60 -10.20 30.70
N ARG A 177 -45.32 -9.99 32.00
CA ARG A 177 -45.84 -8.84 32.74
C ARG A 177 -45.22 -7.52 32.30
N LEU A 178 -43.91 -7.46 32.08
CA LEU A 178 -43.22 -6.29 31.54
C LEU A 178 -43.73 -5.90 30.15
N ILE A 179 -43.96 -6.88 29.27
CA ILE A 179 -44.57 -6.65 27.94
C ILE A 179 -45.95 -6.03 28.09
N LYS A 180 -46.77 -6.55 29.01
CA LYS A 180 -48.09 -6.00 29.31
C LYS A 180 -48.00 -4.55 29.82
N LEU A 181 -47.13 -4.28 30.79
CA LEU A 181 -46.91 -2.94 31.37
C LEU A 181 -46.41 -1.94 30.33
N TYR A 182 -45.48 -2.35 29.46
CA TYR A 182 -45.03 -1.54 28.33
C TYR A 182 -46.18 -1.25 27.37
N ASN A 183 -47.02 -2.26 27.07
CA ASN A 183 -48.14 -2.10 26.16
C ASN A 183 -49.23 -1.18 26.69
N GLU A 184 -49.43 -1.15 28.01
CA GLU A 184 -50.28 -0.17 28.73
C GLU A 184 -49.77 1.28 28.57
N ASN A 185 -48.52 1.47 28.12
CA ASN A 185 -47.89 2.76 27.78
C ASN A 185 -48.03 3.84 28.87
N LYS A 186 -47.93 3.45 30.15
CA LYS A 186 -47.98 4.41 31.25
C LYS A 186 -46.86 5.44 31.10
N GLU A 187 -47.20 6.71 31.36
CA GLU A 187 -46.31 7.86 31.21
C GLU A 187 -45.63 8.01 29.83
N ASN A 188 -46.26 7.51 28.77
CA ASN A 188 -45.76 7.53 27.41
C ASN A 188 -44.38 6.85 27.22
N ILE A 189 -44.10 5.79 27.98
CA ILE A 189 -42.81 5.09 27.93
C ILE A 189 -42.38 4.67 26.51
N LYS A 190 -43.33 4.36 25.62
CA LYS A 190 -43.09 4.01 24.22
C LYS A 190 -42.47 5.13 23.39
N GLU A 191 -42.64 6.40 23.80
CA GLU A 191 -42.02 7.56 23.12
C GLU A 191 -40.51 7.66 23.42
N TYR A 192 -40.06 7.06 24.52
CA TYR A 192 -38.69 7.22 25.02
C TYR A 192 -37.82 5.98 24.83
N CYS A 193 -38.39 4.78 24.80
CA CYS A 193 -37.61 3.56 24.64
C CYS A 193 -38.37 2.45 23.90
N SER A 194 -37.60 1.57 23.27
CA SER A 194 -38.11 0.32 22.73
C SER A 194 -38.54 -0.64 23.85
N LEU A 195 -39.45 -1.57 23.52
CA LEU A 195 -39.86 -2.65 24.42
C LEU A 195 -38.65 -3.42 24.97
N ASN A 196 -37.67 -3.61 24.12
CA ASN A 196 -36.43 -4.28 24.44
C ASN A 196 -35.64 -3.50 25.50
N GLU A 197 -35.30 -2.22 25.24
CA GLU A 197 -34.61 -1.36 26.23
C GLU A 197 -35.35 -1.31 27.57
N TYR A 198 -36.69 -1.29 27.54
CA TYR A 198 -37.53 -1.35 28.73
C TYR A 198 -37.40 -2.67 29.50
N ILE A 199 -37.44 -3.83 28.82
CA ILE A 199 -37.26 -5.14 29.47
C ILE A 199 -35.86 -5.27 30.08
N GLU A 200 -34.82 -4.87 29.35
CA GLU A 200 -33.43 -4.99 29.78
C GLU A 200 -33.12 -4.07 30.95
N SER A 201 -33.67 -2.86 30.99
CA SER A 201 -33.48 -1.97 32.13
C SER A 201 -34.01 -2.58 33.44
N HIS A 202 -35.08 -3.40 33.36
CA HIS A 202 -35.71 -4.07 34.50
C HIS A 202 -35.05 -5.41 34.86
N LEU A 203 -34.59 -6.19 33.87
CA LEU A 203 -34.06 -7.55 34.09
C LEU A 203 -32.53 -7.62 34.15
N THR A 204 -31.82 -6.73 33.45
CA THR A 204 -30.35 -6.72 33.26
C THR A 204 -29.78 -5.29 33.28
N LYS A 205 -30.17 -4.50 34.30
CA LYS A 205 -29.88 -3.06 34.47
C LYS A 205 -28.43 -2.63 34.21
N LYS A 206 -27.44 -3.45 34.61
CA LYS A 206 -26.01 -3.11 34.48
C LYS A 206 -25.57 -2.94 33.02
N ASP A 207 -26.08 -3.77 32.11
CA ASP A 207 -25.68 -3.77 30.70
C ASP A 207 -26.26 -2.58 29.94
N PHE A 208 -27.53 -2.27 30.21
CA PHE A 208 -28.19 -1.05 29.72
C PHE A 208 -27.42 0.20 30.15
N LEU A 209 -27.10 0.34 31.45
CA LEU A 209 -26.40 1.52 31.98
C LEU A 209 -25.00 1.69 31.36
N ALA A 210 -24.28 0.59 31.12
CA ALA A 210 -22.98 0.64 30.46
C ALA A 210 -23.07 1.14 29.02
N ARG A 211 -24.06 0.68 28.24
CA ARG A 211 -24.28 1.14 26.85
C ARG A 211 -24.74 2.59 26.78
N HIS A 212 -25.69 2.96 27.64
CA HIS A 212 -26.17 4.33 27.78
C HIS A 212 -25.02 5.29 28.07
N LYS A 213 -24.18 4.96 29.07
CA LYS A 213 -23.03 5.78 29.43
C LYS A 213 -22.07 5.97 28.25
N LYS A 214 -21.75 4.90 27.52
CA LYS A 214 -20.86 4.99 26.34
C LYS A 214 -21.42 5.90 25.25
N ALA A 215 -22.71 5.77 24.92
CA ALA A 215 -23.36 6.62 23.93
C ALA A 215 -23.32 8.09 24.36
N LEU A 216 -23.70 8.37 25.61
CA LEU A 216 -23.68 9.71 26.20
C LEU A 216 -22.27 10.31 26.20
N ASP A 217 -21.25 9.55 26.63
CA ASP A 217 -19.86 10.00 26.67
C ASP A 217 -19.34 10.37 25.26
N ASN A 218 -19.72 9.63 24.22
CA ASN A 218 -19.34 9.96 22.83
C ASN A 218 -19.99 11.27 22.34
N PHE A 219 -21.28 11.50 22.62
CA PHE A 219 -21.94 12.75 22.25
C PHE A 219 -21.44 13.94 23.07
N LEU A 220 -21.13 13.74 24.36
CA LEU A 220 -20.47 14.76 25.18
C LEU A 220 -19.05 15.07 24.68
N ALA A 221 -18.31 14.07 24.20
CA ALA A 221 -17.01 14.29 23.56
C ALA A 221 -17.17 15.09 22.25
N LEU A 222 -18.17 14.76 21.43
CA LEU A 222 -18.49 15.52 20.21
C LEU A 222 -18.85 16.97 20.54
N LYS A 223 -19.64 17.20 21.59
CA LYS A 223 -20.07 18.53 22.05
C LYS A 223 -18.88 19.47 22.30
N LYS A 224 -17.78 18.95 22.86
CA LYS A 224 -16.57 19.75 23.15
C LYS A 224 -15.92 20.34 21.91
N HIS A 225 -16.14 19.75 20.73
CA HIS A 225 -15.54 20.24 19.48
C HIS A 225 -16.29 21.43 18.85
N PHE A 226 -17.52 21.73 19.28
CA PHE A 226 -18.26 22.92 18.84
C PHE A 226 -17.76 24.22 19.49
N THR A 227 -16.96 24.11 20.55
CA THR A 227 -16.38 25.25 21.28
C THR A 227 -14.86 25.26 21.12
N GLY A 228 -14.32 26.31 20.48
CA GLY A 228 -12.88 26.47 20.26
C GLY A 228 -12.32 25.60 19.12
N PRO A 229 -10.99 25.66 18.86
CA PRO A 229 -10.38 25.02 17.70
C PRO A 229 -10.55 23.49 17.68
N VAL A 230 -11.04 22.94 16.57
CA VAL A 230 -11.26 21.50 16.41
C VAL A 230 -9.96 20.74 16.16
N ASN A 231 -9.73 19.67 16.93
CA ASN A 231 -8.68 18.70 16.66
C ASN A 231 -9.20 17.60 15.72
N LEU A 232 -8.89 17.70 14.42
CA LEU A 232 -9.39 16.77 13.41
C LEU A 232 -8.99 15.31 13.67
N LYS A 233 -7.81 15.03 14.26
CA LYS A 233 -7.36 13.66 14.55
C LYS A 233 -8.14 13.01 15.70
N GLU A 234 -8.54 13.80 16.69
CA GLU A 234 -9.42 13.32 17.76
C GLU A 234 -10.83 13.08 17.22
N LEU A 235 -11.31 13.99 16.37
CA LEU A 235 -12.61 13.87 15.71
C LEU A 235 -12.66 12.66 14.77
N GLU A 236 -11.57 12.32 14.08
CA GLU A 236 -11.45 11.10 13.25
C GLU A 236 -11.69 9.83 14.08
N LYS A 237 -11.03 9.73 15.23
CA LYS A 237 -11.20 8.59 16.16
C LYS A 237 -12.62 8.53 16.71
N LEU A 238 -13.24 9.68 16.95
CA LEU A 238 -14.62 9.76 17.42
C LEU A 238 -15.62 9.37 16.32
N ALA A 239 -15.38 9.80 15.08
CA ALA A 239 -16.22 9.49 13.93
C ALA A 239 -16.27 7.99 13.63
N ASP A 240 -15.17 7.24 13.83
CA ASP A 240 -15.16 5.77 13.75
C ASP A 240 -16.15 5.10 14.72
N LYS A 241 -16.40 5.72 15.88
CA LYS A 241 -17.39 5.25 16.85
C LYS A 241 -18.80 5.65 16.42
N LEU A 242 -18.99 6.90 16.03
CA LEU A 242 -20.30 7.40 15.60
C LEU A 242 -20.82 6.69 14.34
N THR A 243 -19.93 6.32 13.40
CA THR A 243 -20.27 5.55 12.19
C THR A 243 -20.44 4.05 12.45
N GLY A 244 -20.02 3.52 13.61
CA GLY A 244 -20.07 2.08 13.90
C GLY A 244 -18.93 1.24 13.32
N ILE A 245 -17.89 1.85 12.74
CA ILE A 245 -16.73 1.15 12.19
C ILE A 245 -15.93 0.44 13.28
N LYS A 246 -15.74 1.10 14.44
CA LYS A 246 -15.03 0.52 15.59
C LYS A 246 -15.99 0.13 16.73
N GLU A 247 -16.97 0.98 17.01
CA GLU A 247 -17.88 0.82 18.16
C GLU A 247 -19.25 1.44 17.84
N TYR A 248 -20.26 0.64 17.47
CA TYR A 248 -21.60 1.16 17.21
C TYR A 248 -22.37 1.34 18.53
N ASN A 249 -22.31 2.55 19.08
CA ASN A 249 -22.85 2.86 20.40
C ASN A 249 -24.24 3.52 20.35
N TYR A 250 -24.73 3.92 19.18
CA TYR A 250 -26.02 4.58 18.99
C TYR A 250 -26.54 4.29 17.58
N ASP A 251 -27.81 3.90 17.45
CA ASP A 251 -28.45 3.64 16.15
C ASP A 251 -29.26 4.86 15.71
N PHE A 252 -28.77 5.55 14.69
CA PHE A 252 -29.42 6.73 14.12
C PHE A 252 -30.69 6.41 13.34
N HIS A 253 -30.86 5.17 12.86
CA HIS A 253 -32.07 4.77 12.12
C HIS A 253 -33.25 4.56 13.07
N SER A 254 -33.03 3.84 14.16
CA SER A 254 -34.09 3.53 15.13
C SER A 254 -34.15 4.51 16.31
N THR A 255 -33.20 5.44 16.43
CA THR A 255 -33.05 6.36 17.58
C THR A 255 -32.93 5.64 18.93
N THR A 256 -32.49 4.39 18.91
CA THR A 256 -32.33 3.57 20.12
C THR A 256 -30.86 3.43 20.51
N LEU A 257 -30.61 3.13 21.79
CA LEU A 257 -29.33 2.53 22.12
C LEU A 257 -29.36 1.16 21.48
N PRO A 258 -28.47 0.85 20.52
CA PRO A 258 -28.53 -0.38 19.75
C PRO A 258 -28.67 -1.51 20.73
N TYR A 259 -29.89 -2.08 20.81
CA TYR A 259 -30.22 -3.08 21.80
C TYR A 259 -29.20 -4.18 21.63
N ASP A 260 -28.69 -4.74 22.71
CA ASP A 260 -27.78 -5.87 22.58
C ASP A 260 -28.52 -7.17 22.17
N LEU A 261 -29.47 -7.10 21.23
CA LEU A 261 -29.58 -8.05 20.10
C LEU A 261 -28.23 -8.15 19.39
N GLU A 262 -27.45 -7.09 19.54
CA GLU A 262 -26.16 -6.88 19.01
C GLU A 262 -25.04 -7.68 19.77
N ARG A 263 -25.14 -7.93 21.08
CA ARG A 263 -24.32 -8.90 21.84
C ARG A 263 -25.10 -10.12 22.29
N ASP A 264 -26.39 -10.19 22.00
CA ASP A 264 -26.98 -11.49 21.72
C ASP A 264 -26.36 -11.97 20.42
N LYS A 265 -25.21 -12.63 20.58
CA LYS A 265 -24.47 -13.30 19.52
C LYS A 265 -25.42 -14.18 18.70
N LYS A 266 -26.60 -14.57 19.19
CA LYS A 266 -27.58 -15.43 18.51
C LYS A 266 -28.37 -14.74 17.41
N PHE A 267 -28.59 -13.43 17.52
CA PHE A 267 -29.51 -12.73 16.62
C PHE A 267 -28.82 -12.00 15.47
N ARG A 268 -27.60 -11.49 15.63
CA ARG A 268 -26.87 -10.80 14.53
C ARG A 268 -26.54 -11.70 13.35
N ASN A 269 -26.51 -13.01 13.56
CA ASN A 269 -25.98 -13.96 12.60
C ASN A 269 -27.09 -14.72 11.91
N PHE A 270 -28.16 -13.99 11.66
CA PHE A 270 -29.40 -14.52 11.14
C PHE A 270 -29.69 -14.03 9.72
N TYR A 271 -29.08 -12.93 9.27
CA TYR A 271 -29.36 -12.33 7.95
C TYR A 271 -28.33 -12.65 6.87
N ALA A 272 -28.02 -13.94 6.74
CA ALA A 272 -28.05 -14.60 5.44
C ALA A 272 -28.84 -15.91 5.61
N PHE A 273 -30.17 -15.82 5.48
CA PHE A 273 -31.08 -16.96 5.71
C PHE A 273 -30.69 -18.21 4.92
N ASN A 274 -30.13 -18.04 3.72
CA ASN A 274 -29.64 -19.13 2.88
C ASN A 274 -28.41 -19.83 3.48
N GLU A 275 -27.47 -19.08 4.05
CA GLU A 275 -26.25 -19.63 4.65
C GLU A 275 -26.53 -20.26 6.02
N LEU A 276 -27.47 -19.66 6.76
CA LEU A 276 -27.99 -20.24 7.98
C LEU A 276 -28.77 -21.54 7.71
N LYS A 277 -29.61 -21.57 6.67
CA LYS A 277 -30.29 -22.78 6.21
C LYS A 277 -29.27 -23.88 5.88
N GLY A 278 -28.20 -23.54 5.16
CA GLY A 278 -27.09 -24.47 4.89
C GLY A 278 -26.42 -24.99 6.16
N SER A 279 -26.20 -24.13 7.15
CA SER A 279 -25.64 -24.54 8.46
C SER A 279 -26.56 -25.50 9.22
N PHE A 280 -27.88 -25.25 9.21
CA PHE A 280 -28.85 -26.18 9.80
C PHE A 280 -28.89 -27.52 9.06
N GLU A 281 -28.80 -27.52 7.73
CA GLU A 281 -28.75 -28.73 6.90
C GLU A 281 -27.53 -29.59 7.22
N GLU A 282 -26.36 -28.98 7.33
CA GLU A 282 -25.13 -29.67 7.73
C GLU A 282 -25.22 -30.27 9.14
N ILE A 283 -25.73 -29.49 10.11
CA ILE A 283 -25.91 -29.96 11.49
C ILE A 283 -26.89 -31.14 11.54
N ILE A 284 -28.01 -31.05 10.83
CA ILE A 284 -29.00 -32.14 10.76
C ILE A 284 -28.36 -33.39 10.16
N SER A 285 -27.62 -33.26 9.06
CA SER A 285 -26.95 -34.39 8.41
C SER A 285 -25.96 -35.09 9.33
N GLU A 286 -25.17 -34.36 10.11
CA GLU A 286 -24.22 -34.94 11.08
C GLU A 286 -24.91 -35.63 12.25
N LEU A 287 -25.98 -35.02 12.78
CA LEU A 287 -26.75 -35.65 13.86
C LEU A 287 -27.45 -36.92 13.37
N GLU A 288 -27.93 -36.95 12.13
CA GLU A 288 -28.50 -38.15 11.51
C GLU A 288 -27.45 -39.24 11.25
N GLU A 289 -26.19 -38.88 10.96
CA GLU A 289 -25.08 -39.83 10.91
C GLU A 289 -24.82 -40.47 12.28
N LEU A 290 -24.77 -39.67 13.35
CA LEU A 290 -24.63 -40.18 14.71
C LEU A 290 -25.83 -41.03 15.13
N ASN A 291 -27.04 -40.68 14.69
CA ASN A 291 -28.24 -41.45 15.00
C ASN A 291 -28.22 -42.84 14.35
N ARG A 292 -27.71 -42.93 13.10
CA ARG A 292 -27.53 -44.22 12.42
C ARG A 292 -26.61 -45.16 13.20
N ILE A 293 -25.54 -44.63 13.79
CA ILE A 293 -24.65 -45.41 14.66
C ILE A 293 -25.41 -45.90 15.91
N ARG A 294 -26.19 -45.02 16.57
CA ARG A 294 -27.00 -45.41 17.74
C ARG A 294 -27.99 -46.51 17.41
N LEU A 295 -28.70 -46.41 16.29
CA LEU A 295 -29.66 -47.41 15.83
C LEU A 295 -28.97 -48.76 15.60
N ALA A 296 -27.85 -48.78 14.88
CA ALA A 296 -27.08 -50.01 14.62
C ALA A 296 -26.60 -50.69 15.93
N VAL A 297 -26.23 -49.91 16.94
CA VAL A 297 -25.85 -50.45 18.26
C VAL A 297 -27.08 -50.95 19.02
N SER A 298 -28.21 -50.24 18.96
CA SER A 298 -29.45 -50.66 19.61
C SER A 298 -30.02 -51.96 19.04
N GLU A 299 -29.85 -52.21 17.74
CA GLU A 299 -30.29 -53.44 17.08
C GLU A 299 -29.39 -54.63 17.45
N ARG A 300 -28.07 -54.43 17.47
CA ARG A 300 -27.10 -55.51 17.68
C ARG A 300 -26.81 -55.80 19.17
N TYR A 301 -26.94 -54.80 20.02
CA TYR A 301 -26.63 -54.86 21.45
C TYR A 301 -27.73 -54.21 22.30
N ALA A 302 -29.00 -54.60 22.09
CA ALA A 302 -30.18 -53.99 22.73
C ALA A 302 -30.07 -53.85 24.26
N ASN A 303 -29.64 -54.91 24.96
CA ASN A 303 -29.49 -54.91 26.42
C ASN A 303 -28.37 -53.95 26.89
N SER A 304 -27.22 -53.97 26.20
CA SER A 304 -26.10 -53.08 26.50
C SER A 304 -26.42 -51.62 26.16
N PHE A 305 -27.16 -51.37 25.08
CA PHE A 305 -27.62 -50.04 24.71
C PHE A 305 -28.60 -49.47 25.74
N LYS A 306 -29.49 -50.30 26.28
CA LYS A 306 -30.37 -49.91 27.39
C LYS A 306 -29.54 -49.53 28.64
N ALA A 307 -28.57 -50.37 29.02
CA ALA A 307 -27.67 -50.10 30.13
C ALA A 307 -26.83 -48.81 29.96
N ILE A 308 -26.33 -48.52 28.74
CA ILE A 308 -25.62 -47.26 28.45
C ILE A 308 -26.49 -46.02 28.74
N ASN A 309 -27.79 -46.10 28.45
CA ASN A 309 -28.69 -44.97 28.65
C ASN A 309 -29.16 -44.84 30.12
N GLU A 310 -29.04 -45.90 30.93
CA GLU A 310 -29.39 -45.90 32.37
C GLU A 310 -28.18 -45.59 33.28
N GLU A 311 -26.94 -45.74 32.78
CA GLU A 311 -25.70 -45.44 33.51
C GLU A 311 -25.43 -43.92 33.61
N GLU A 312 -25.33 -43.41 34.84
CA GLU A 312 -25.07 -42.00 35.15
C GLU A 312 -23.58 -41.68 35.30
N ASP A 313 -22.72 -42.67 35.62
CA ASP A 313 -21.29 -42.44 35.74
C ASP A 313 -20.59 -42.38 34.36
N LEU A 314 -19.97 -41.23 34.09
CA LEU A 314 -19.41 -40.89 32.78
C LEU A 314 -18.16 -41.71 32.43
N GLN A 315 -17.39 -42.15 33.43
CA GLN A 315 -16.19 -42.97 33.24
C GLN A 315 -16.57 -44.41 32.92
N ASN A 316 -17.51 -44.99 33.66
CA ASN A 316 -18.05 -46.32 33.42
C ASN A 316 -18.76 -46.41 32.06
N LYS A 317 -19.57 -45.40 31.71
CA LYS A 317 -20.22 -45.30 30.41
C LYS A 317 -19.21 -45.27 29.26
N SER A 318 -18.13 -44.51 29.41
CA SER A 318 -17.05 -44.43 28.40
C SER A 318 -16.27 -45.73 28.27
N ALA A 319 -15.97 -46.43 29.37
CA ALA A 319 -15.33 -47.74 29.35
C ALA A 319 -16.21 -48.78 28.64
N PHE A 320 -17.51 -48.77 28.94
CA PHE A 320 -18.49 -49.69 28.36
C PHE A 320 -18.71 -49.45 26.86
N ILE A 321 -18.79 -48.18 26.43
CA ILE A 321 -18.85 -47.80 25.02
C ILE A 321 -17.60 -48.27 24.26
N ASN A 322 -16.41 -48.16 24.86
CA ASN A 322 -15.17 -48.64 24.24
C ASN A 322 -15.11 -50.17 24.10
N LEU A 323 -15.73 -50.93 25.01
CA LEU A 323 -15.86 -52.38 24.87
C LEU A 323 -16.74 -52.73 23.67
N ILE A 324 -17.92 -52.11 23.55
CA ILE A 324 -18.83 -52.32 22.42
C ILE A 324 -18.18 -51.94 21.08
N PHE A 325 -17.43 -50.83 21.08
CA PHE A 325 -16.69 -50.41 19.89
C PHE A 325 -15.67 -51.47 19.44
N ASN A 326 -14.84 -51.95 20.35
CA ASN A 326 -13.79 -52.93 20.05
C ASN A 326 -14.35 -54.31 19.66
N ASP A 327 -15.49 -54.70 20.23
CA ASP A 327 -16.14 -55.99 19.97
C ASP A 327 -16.84 -56.04 18.61
N GLY A 328 -17.59 -54.99 18.24
CA GLY A 328 -18.52 -55.06 17.11
C GLY A 328 -18.33 -54.07 15.97
N PHE A 329 -17.63 -52.95 16.20
CA PHE A 329 -17.72 -51.76 15.32
C PHE A 329 -16.37 -51.12 14.93
N LYS A 330 -15.24 -51.62 15.45
CA LYS A 330 -13.89 -51.09 15.20
C LYS A 330 -13.49 -51.00 13.72
N GLY A 331 -14.02 -51.89 12.88
CA GLY A 331 -13.79 -51.90 11.44
C GLY A 331 -14.85 -51.16 10.60
N VAL A 332 -15.87 -50.58 11.25
CA VAL A 332 -17.05 -50.01 10.58
C VAL A 332 -17.17 -48.51 10.81
N TYR A 333 -16.84 -48.02 12.01
CA TYR A 333 -16.97 -46.61 12.38
C TYR A 333 -15.67 -46.06 12.97
N ASP A 334 -15.47 -44.74 12.83
CA ASP A 334 -14.42 -44.02 13.55
C ASP A 334 -14.70 -44.03 15.06
N GLN A 335 -13.67 -44.30 15.87
CA GLN A 335 -13.81 -44.47 17.32
C GLN A 335 -14.37 -43.22 18.00
N GLN A 336 -13.91 -42.03 17.59
CA GLN A 336 -14.35 -40.79 18.21
C GLN A 336 -15.81 -40.47 17.85
N LYS A 337 -16.20 -40.67 16.58
CA LYS A 337 -17.59 -40.56 16.13
C LYS A 337 -18.51 -41.56 16.84
N PHE A 338 -18.06 -42.81 17.00
CA PHE A 338 -18.83 -43.86 17.67
C PHE A 338 -19.08 -43.54 19.15
N ILE A 339 -18.04 -43.11 19.87
CA ILE A 339 -18.14 -42.68 21.26
C ILE A 339 -19.11 -41.50 21.39
N LYS A 340 -18.98 -40.51 20.50
CA LYS A 340 -19.85 -39.33 20.49
C LYS A 340 -21.32 -39.68 20.27
N ALA A 341 -21.60 -40.64 19.39
CA ALA A 341 -22.95 -41.10 19.10
C ALA A 341 -23.63 -41.76 20.32
N LEU A 342 -22.90 -42.56 21.09
CA LEU A 342 -23.49 -43.30 22.21
C LEU A 342 -23.57 -42.51 23.53
N LEU A 343 -22.65 -41.56 23.73
CA LEU A 343 -22.66 -40.73 24.95
C LEU A 343 -23.86 -39.79 25.04
N ASN A 344 -24.40 -39.32 23.92
CA ASN A 344 -25.43 -38.27 23.90
C ASN A 344 -26.65 -38.66 23.04
N PRO A 345 -27.88 -38.50 23.53
CA PRO A 345 -29.08 -38.71 22.73
C PRO A 345 -29.23 -37.62 21.66
N VAL A 346 -29.50 -37.99 20.40
CA VAL A 346 -29.50 -37.05 19.26
C VAL A 346 -30.88 -36.77 18.66
N ASP A 347 -31.90 -37.59 18.96
CA ASP A 347 -33.23 -37.52 18.32
C ASP A 347 -33.99 -36.22 18.60
N GLU A 348 -33.90 -35.71 19.83
CA GLU A 348 -34.52 -34.43 20.22
C GLU A 348 -33.80 -33.25 19.55
N ALA A 349 -32.48 -33.34 19.40
CA ALA A 349 -31.70 -32.34 18.70
C ALA A 349 -32.05 -32.29 17.21
N ILE A 350 -32.10 -33.44 16.53
CA ILE A 350 -32.51 -33.52 15.12
C ILE A 350 -33.89 -32.88 14.91
N ARG A 351 -34.87 -33.20 15.77
CA ARG A 351 -36.22 -32.61 15.70
C ARG A 351 -36.20 -31.10 15.88
N SER A 352 -35.44 -30.60 16.85
CA SER A 352 -35.37 -29.17 17.14
C SER A 352 -34.68 -28.39 16.01
N TYR A 353 -33.58 -28.91 15.46
CA TYR A 353 -32.91 -28.29 14.30
C TYR A 353 -33.78 -28.34 13.02
N LYS A 354 -34.52 -29.43 12.77
CA LYS A 354 -35.48 -29.53 11.64
C LYS A 354 -36.65 -28.56 11.77
N SER A 355 -37.22 -28.41 12.98
CA SER A 355 -38.32 -27.46 13.23
C SER A 355 -37.94 -26.03 12.83
N VAL A 356 -36.75 -25.60 13.25
CA VAL A 356 -36.23 -24.27 12.93
C VAL A 356 -35.91 -24.13 11.45
N LYS A 357 -35.28 -25.14 10.83
CA LYS A 357 -35.02 -25.16 9.38
C LYS A 357 -36.31 -24.94 8.57
N ASN A 358 -37.38 -25.69 8.89
CA ASN A 358 -38.65 -25.60 8.17
C ASN A 358 -39.28 -24.20 8.28
N LYS A 359 -39.12 -23.54 9.43
CA LYS A 359 -39.59 -22.16 9.61
C LYS A 359 -38.78 -21.15 8.82
N LEU A 360 -37.50 -21.41 8.58
CA LEU A 360 -36.65 -20.58 7.72
C LEU A 360 -37.04 -20.64 6.23
N GLU A 361 -37.90 -21.58 5.82
CA GLU A 361 -38.32 -21.70 4.41
C GLU A 361 -39.37 -20.66 3.99
N ASN A 362 -40.14 -20.14 4.94
CA ASN A 362 -41.19 -19.15 4.67
C ASN A 362 -40.70 -17.72 4.96
N THR A 363 -39.86 -17.22 4.06
CA THR A 363 -39.20 -15.91 4.20
C THR A 363 -40.20 -14.75 4.22
N GLU A 364 -41.31 -14.84 3.48
CA GLU A 364 -42.34 -13.79 3.43
C GLU A 364 -43.02 -13.59 4.79
N ASP A 365 -43.40 -14.67 5.49
CA ASP A 365 -44.02 -14.57 6.82
C ASP A 365 -43.03 -14.11 7.91
N ILE A 366 -41.73 -14.38 7.74
CA ILE A 366 -40.67 -13.84 8.60
C ILE A 366 -40.54 -12.33 8.41
N PHE A 367 -40.53 -11.83 7.17
CA PHE A 367 -40.39 -10.41 6.89
C PHE A 367 -41.63 -9.62 7.32
N ALA A 368 -42.83 -10.14 7.03
CA ALA A 368 -44.10 -9.54 7.42
C ALA A 368 -44.43 -9.73 8.92
N ASN A 369 -43.69 -10.58 9.63
CA ASN A 369 -43.97 -11.02 11.00
C ASN A 369 -45.44 -11.42 11.23
N LYS A 370 -46.03 -12.11 10.25
CA LYS A 370 -47.42 -12.55 10.29
C LYS A 370 -47.64 -13.45 11.51
N ASP A 371 -48.66 -13.21 12.33
CA ASP A 371 -48.95 -14.02 13.54
C ASP A 371 -47.76 -14.22 14.51
N SER A 372 -46.88 -13.22 14.60
CA SER A 372 -45.64 -13.29 15.40
C SER A 372 -44.69 -14.41 14.96
N TYR A 373 -44.73 -14.79 13.68
CA TYR A 373 -43.92 -15.88 13.14
C TYR A 373 -42.43 -15.65 13.33
N ARG A 374 -41.96 -14.42 13.11
CA ARG A 374 -40.57 -14.01 13.35
C ARG A 374 -40.22 -14.13 14.83
N ASP A 375 -41.10 -13.70 15.72
CA ASP A 375 -40.84 -13.72 17.17
C ASP A 375 -40.77 -15.16 17.73
N LYS A 376 -41.64 -16.05 17.21
CA LYS A 376 -41.60 -17.49 17.53
C LYS A 376 -40.33 -18.16 17.02
N LEU A 377 -39.93 -17.86 15.78
CA LEU A 377 -38.69 -18.34 15.20
C LEU A 377 -37.48 -17.92 16.05
N ILE A 378 -37.37 -16.63 16.39
CA ILE A 378 -36.32 -16.07 17.24
C ILE A 378 -36.25 -16.80 18.58
N SER A 379 -37.40 -17.03 19.22
CA SER A 379 -37.45 -17.71 20.50
C SER A 379 -36.91 -19.15 20.41
N GLU A 380 -37.25 -19.91 19.38
CA GLU A 380 -36.77 -21.29 19.19
C GLU A 380 -35.27 -21.36 18.92
N LEU A 381 -34.75 -20.38 18.18
CA LEU A 381 -33.31 -20.25 17.92
C LEU A 381 -32.51 -19.92 19.16
N GLN A 382 -33.02 -19.01 19.97
CA GLN A 382 -32.39 -18.65 21.23
C GLN A 382 -32.35 -19.85 22.17
N ILE A 383 -33.43 -20.64 22.23
CA ILE A 383 -33.51 -21.90 23.00
C ILE A 383 -32.45 -22.89 22.50
N LEU A 384 -32.40 -23.16 21.19
CA LEU A 384 -31.40 -24.06 20.59
C LEU A 384 -29.97 -23.66 20.93
N MET A 385 -29.64 -22.38 20.78
CA MET A 385 -28.29 -21.88 21.02
C MET A 385 -27.95 -21.72 22.50
N LEU A 386 -28.95 -21.66 23.40
CA LEU A 386 -28.72 -21.58 24.86
C LEU A 386 -28.50 -22.97 25.46
N ASN A 387 -28.85 -24.02 24.72
CA ASN A 387 -28.72 -25.39 25.19
C ASN A 387 -27.24 -25.79 25.31
N GLN A 388 -26.80 -25.99 26.56
CA GLN A 388 -25.44 -26.39 26.93
C GLN A 388 -25.26 -27.92 27.00
N GLN A 389 -26.31 -28.69 26.68
CA GLN A 389 -26.24 -30.14 26.67
C GLN A 389 -25.72 -30.63 25.32
N GLU A 390 -24.88 -31.66 25.31
CA GLU A 390 -24.56 -32.37 24.07
C GLU A 390 -25.83 -33.13 23.59
N PRO A 391 -26.10 -33.20 22.28
CA PRO A 391 -25.22 -32.82 21.16
C PRO A 391 -25.33 -31.35 20.73
N TYR A 392 -26.24 -30.56 21.33
CA TYR A 392 -26.46 -29.15 20.97
C TYR A 392 -25.19 -28.32 21.17
N LEU A 393 -24.46 -28.56 22.26
CA LEU A 393 -23.22 -27.86 22.56
C LEU A 393 -22.19 -27.99 21.42
N SER A 394 -21.95 -29.21 20.91
CA SER A 394 -20.99 -29.42 19.81
C SER A 394 -21.55 -28.99 18.45
N ALA A 395 -22.83 -29.22 18.17
CA ALA A 395 -23.48 -28.77 16.93
C ALA A 395 -23.50 -27.24 16.80
N ASN A 396 -23.79 -26.52 17.89
CA ASN A 396 -23.85 -25.06 17.93
C ASN A 396 -22.48 -24.39 17.73
N LYS A 397 -21.36 -25.13 17.83
CA LYS A 397 -20.03 -24.59 17.47
C LYS A 397 -19.94 -24.25 15.99
N LYS A 398 -20.63 -24.98 15.10
CA LYS A 398 -20.68 -24.66 13.67
C LYS A 398 -21.45 -23.39 13.39
N LEU A 399 -22.52 -23.16 14.14
CA LEU A 399 -23.19 -21.86 14.14
C LEU A 399 -22.20 -20.78 14.61
N SER A 400 -21.40 -21.00 15.65
CA SER A 400 -20.56 -19.95 16.24
C SER A 400 -19.46 -19.30 15.36
N GLY A 401 -19.05 -19.91 14.24
CA GLY A 401 -18.06 -19.36 13.28
C GLY A 401 -18.65 -18.40 12.23
N PHE A 402 -19.93 -18.57 11.90
CA PHE A 402 -20.71 -17.69 11.04
C PHE A 402 -20.97 -16.31 11.71
N TYR A 403 -20.59 -16.18 12.99
CA TYR A 403 -21.17 -15.24 13.94
C TYR A 403 -20.26 -14.02 14.29
N GLY A 404 -19.26 -13.72 13.47
CA GLY A 404 -18.19 -12.73 13.75
C GLY A 404 -18.32 -11.42 12.95
N LYS A 405 -18.31 -10.26 13.64
CA LYS A 405 -18.10 -8.87 13.18
C LYS A 405 -18.19 -8.64 11.66
N ARG A 406 -19.19 -7.89 11.17
CA ARG A 406 -19.06 -7.23 9.86
C ARG A 406 -18.04 -6.10 9.98
N THR A 407 -16.77 -6.46 9.90
CA THR A 407 -15.70 -5.51 9.64
C THR A 407 -15.88 -5.02 8.21
N LEU A 408 -16.20 -3.74 8.03
CA LEU A 408 -16.03 -3.06 6.75
C LEU A 408 -14.56 -3.23 6.36
N SER A 409 -14.31 -4.12 5.41
CA SER A 409 -12.96 -4.37 4.91
C SER A 409 -12.40 -3.07 4.33
N ALA A 410 -11.07 -2.93 4.32
CA ALA A 410 -10.38 -1.83 3.63
C ALA A 410 -10.95 -1.61 2.22
N SER A 411 -11.21 -2.73 1.55
CA SER A 411 -11.74 -2.79 0.20
C SER A 411 -13.14 -2.14 0.11
N GLU A 412 -14.08 -2.53 0.96
CA GLU A 412 -15.44 -1.98 0.92
C GLU A 412 -15.46 -0.50 1.33
N GLY A 413 -14.64 -0.12 2.31
CA GLY A 413 -14.46 1.28 2.70
C GLY A 413 -13.96 2.15 1.53
N PHE A 414 -12.96 1.65 0.78
CA PHE A 414 -12.47 2.30 -0.43
C PHE A 414 -13.55 2.38 -1.51
N HIS A 415 -14.31 1.31 -1.75
CA HIS A 415 -15.37 1.29 -2.76
C HIS A 415 -16.45 2.34 -2.46
N LEU A 416 -16.91 2.44 -1.22
CA LEU A 416 -17.91 3.43 -0.81
C LEU A 416 -17.38 4.86 -0.93
N ALA A 417 -16.11 5.08 -0.59
CA ALA A 417 -15.48 6.38 -0.75
C ALA A 417 -15.29 6.74 -2.25
N TYR A 418 -14.96 5.77 -3.10
CA TYR A 418 -14.94 5.93 -4.56
C TYR A 418 -16.32 6.29 -5.13
N GLN A 419 -17.38 5.61 -4.68
CA GLN A 419 -18.76 5.96 -5.05
C GLN A 419 -19.15 7.36 -4.59
N ALA A 420 -18.70 7.79 -3.41
CA ALA A 420 -18.90 9.14 -2.92
C ALA A 420 -18.18 10.19 -3.79
N ASN A 421 -16.95 9.91 -4.20
CA ASN A 421 -16.21 10.74 -5.15
C ASN A 421 -16.94 10.89 -6.50
N ARG A 422 -17.51 9.80 -7.05
CA ARG A 422 -18.29 9.86 -8.30
C ARG A 422 -19.54 10.75 -8.21
N ARG A 423 -20.08 10.94 -7.01
CA ARG A 423 -21.26 11.78 -6.73
C ARG A 423 -20.91 13.24 -6.44
N ASP A 424 -19.63 13.61 -6.40
CA ASP A 424 -19.22 14.96 -6.08
C ASP A 424 -19.64 15.96 -7.18
N PRO A 425 -20.48 16.96 -6.87
CA PRO A 425 -20.99 17.92 -7.85
C PRO A 425 -19.94 18.96 -8.31
N LEU A 426 -18.82 19.10 -7.60
CA LEU A 426 -17.75 20.04 -7.96
C LEU A 426 -16.80 19.44 -9.00
N LYS A 427 -16.62 18.11 -9.00
CA LYS A 427 -15.71 17.44 -9.93
C LYS A 427 -16.03 17.70 -11.41
N PRO A 428 -17.30 17.60 -11.89
CA PRO A 428 -17.64 17.97 -13.27
C PRO A 428 -17.21 19.38 -13.67
N LYS A 429 -17.27 20.34 -12.74
CA LYS A 429 -16.84 21.72 -12.98
C LYS A 429 -15.32 21.79 -13.18
N VAL A 430 -14.53 21.02 -12.42
CA VAL A 430 -13.07 20.96 -12.60
C VAL A 430 -12.69 20.36 -13.94
N ILE A 431 -13.30 19.23 -14.32
CA ILE A 431 -13.05 18.59 -15.62
C ILE A 431 -13.41 19.54 -16.77
N LYS A 432 -14.53 20.27 -16.66
CA LYS A 432 -14.90 21.30 -17.66
C LYS A 432 -13.85 22.41 -17.76
N ASN A 433 -13.31 22.89 -16.63
CA ASN A 433 -12.26 23.91 -16.62
C ASN A 433 -10.95 23.39 -17.25
N MET A 434 -10.59 22.13 -16.98
CA MET A 434 -9.43 21.47 -17.62
C MET A 434 -9.62 21.36 -19.14
N ILE A 435 -10.80 20.95 -19.61
CA ILE A 435 -11.09 20.91 -21.05
C ILE A 435 -11.02 22.32 -21.67
N ALA A 436 -11.49 23.34 -20.96
CA ALA A 436 -11.46 24.72 -21.45
C ALA A 436 -10.03 25.25 -21.60
N SER A 437 -9.09 24.89 -20.71
CA SER A 437 -7.69 25.31 -20.83
C SER A 437 -6.91 24.58 -21.93
N MET A 438 -7.45 23.50 -22.49
CA MET A 438 -6.89 22.80 -23.65
C MET A 438 -7.36 23.37 -25.00
N GLN A 439 -8.20 24.41 -25.01
CA GLN A 439 -8.69 25.02 -26.25
C GLN A 439 -7.61 25.87 -26.96
N PRO A 440 -7.58 25.91 -28.31
CA PRO A 440 -8.44 25.15 -29.23
C PRO A 440 -8.06 23.65 -29.31
N ILE A 441 -9.05 22.77 -29.26
CA ILE A 441 -8.85 21.32 -29.40
C ILE A 441 -8.84 20.92 -30.87
N GLY A 442 -7.73 20.36 -31.34
CA GLY A 442 -7.55 19.83 -32.69
C GLY A 442 -7.66 18.30 -32.73
N GLU A 443 -7.52 17.72 -33.92
CA GLU A 443 -7.58 16.27 -34.16
C GLU A 443 -6.48 15.48 -33.44
N ASN A 444 -5.31 16.10 -33.24
CA ASN A 444 -4.15 15.56 -32.55
C ASN A 444 -3.93 16.23 -31.19
N THR A 445 -5.01 16.32 -30.40
CA THR A 445 -4.93 16.75 -28.99
C THR A 445 -5.02 15.53 -28.07
N HIS A 446 -3.98 15.35 -27.26
CA HIS A 446 -3.80 14.19 -26.39
C HIS A 446 -3.70 14.62 -24.93
N LEU A 447 -4.19 13.78 -24.02
CA LEU A 447 -4.06 13.95 -22.58
C LEU A 447 -3.47 12.66 -21.98
N ASP A 448 -2.28 12.74 -21.40
CA ASP A 448 -1.69 11.65 -20.64
C ASP A 448 -1.99 11.82 -19.15
N ILE A 449 -2.69 10.83 -18.57
CA ILE A 449 -3.07 10.82 -17.15
C ILE A 449 -2.17 9.84 -16.40
N HIS A 450 -1.38 10.36 -15.48
CA HIS A 450 -0.48 9.54 -14.66
C HIS A 450 -1.23 8.98 -13.46
N ILE A 451 -1.13 7.66 -13.26
CA ILE A 451 -1.80 6.95 -12.17
C ILE A 451 -0.80 6.07 -11.42
N ARG A 452 -0.71 6.36 -10.13
CA ARG A 452 0.01 5.57 -9.14
C ARG A 452 -0.94 5.13 -8.04
N PRO A 453 -1.66 4.00 -8.18
CA PRO A 453 -2.52 3.51 -7.11
C PRO A 453 -1.67 3.14 -5.87
N PRO A 454 -2.14 3.32 -4.62
CA PRO A 454 -3.26 4.15 -4.20
C PRO A 454 -2.90 5.65 -4.09
N ASP A 455 -1.62 6.00 -4.28
CA ASP A 455 -1.01 7.30 -3.98
C ASP A 455 -1.62 8.48 -4.76
N CYS A 456 -2.00 8.27 -6.03
CA CYS A 456 -2.68 9.23 -6.90
C CYS A 456 -4.15 9.55 -6.53
N GLY A 457 -4.74 8.85 -5.54
CA GLY A 457 -6.19 8.95 -5.28
C GLY A 457 -7.05 8.51 -6.47
N VAL A 458 -8.37 8.73 -6.40
CA VAL A 458 -9.31 8.40 -7.51
C VAL A 458 -9.86 9.61 -8.26
N PHE A 459 -9.12 10.73 -8.27
CA PHE A 459 -9.67 11.98 -8.79
C PHE A 459 -10.30 11.85 -10.18
N ILE A 460 -9.63 11.14 -11.10
CA ILE A 460 -10.13 10.85 -12.44
C ILE A 460 -10.97 9.57 -12.43
N THR A 461 -12.19 9.64 -12.94
CA THR A 461 -13.06 8.47 -13.10
C THR A 461 -13.25 8.12 -14.58
N PRO A 462 -13.76 6.91 -14.91
CA PRO A 462 -14.04 6.54 -16.30
C PRO A 462 -14.99 7.53 -16.98
N GLU A 463 -15.94 8.10 -16.22
CA GLU A 463 -16.84 9.15 -16.73
C GLU A 463 -16.09 10.43 -17.11
N ASP A 464 -15.03 10.78 -16.38
CA ASP A 464 -14.23 11.96 -16.67
C ASP A 464 -13.36 11.75 -17.93
N ILE A 465 -12.78 10.54 -18.10
CA ILE A 465 -12.09 10.15 -19.36
C ILE A 465 -13.04 10.28 -20.55
N LYS A 466 -14.28 9.80 -20.41
CA LYS A 466 -15.26 9.88 -21.48
C LYS A 466 -15.59 11.34 -21.85
N ARG A 467 -15.64 12.26 -20.88
CA ARG A 467 -15.83 13.70 -21.16
C ARG A 467 -14.67 14.32 -21.93
N PHE A 468 -13.42 13.93 -21.63
CA PHE A 468 -12.28 14.35 -22.45
C PHE A 468 -12.41 13.84 -23.88
N GLN A 469 -12.81 12.58 -24.06
CA GLN A 469 -13.05 11.97 -25.38
C GLN A 469 -14.22 12.64 -26.14
N GLU A 470 -15.31 12.99 -25.46
CA GLU A 470 -16.43 13.76 -26.03
C GLU A 470 -15.99 15.15 -26.50
N ALA A 471 -15.00 15.75 -25.84
CA ALA A 471 -14.34 16.98 -26.28
C ALA A 471 -13.29 16.75 -27.40
N LYS A 472 -13.20 15.53 -27.96
CA LYS A 472 -12.23 15.09 -28.99
C LYS A 472 -10.77 15.01 -28.51
N ILE A 473 -10.53 14.88 -27.21
CA ILE A 473 -9.19 14.66 -26.65
C ILE A 473 -8.93 13.15 -26.54
N LYS A 474 -7.82 12.68 -27.11
CA LYS A 474 -7.38 11.28 -26.99
C LYS A 474 -6.67 11.08 -25.65
N VAL A 475 -7.10 10.11 -24.85
CA VAL A 475 -6.60 9.92 -23.48
C VAL A 475 -5.67 8.72 -23.38
N ASN A 476 -4.43 8.96 -22.95
CA ASN A 476 -3.48 7.94 -22.52
C ASN A 476 -3.49 7.81 -20.99
N ILE A 477 -3.19 6.62 -20.48
CA ILE A 477 -2.95 6.40 -19.06
C ILE A 477 -1.54 5.86 -18.84
N THR A 478 -0.76 6.54 -18.00
CA THR A 478 0.54 6.05 -17.53
C THR A 478 0.41 5.38 -16.18
N ILE A 479 0.68 4.08 -16.09
CA ILE A 479 0.63 3.31 -14.84
C ILE A 479 2.03 3.20 -14.23
N HIS A 480 2.21 3.81 -13.06
CA HIS A 480 3.49 3.78 -12.33
C HIS A 480 3.74 2.43 -11.64
N GLU A 481 2.75 1.90 -10.94
CA GLU A 481 2.89 0.74 -10.03
C GLU A 481 1.62 -0.13 -10.01
N TYR A 482 1.52 -1.09 -10.94
CA TYR A 482 0.35 -1.98 -11.01
C TYR A 482 0.40 -3.07 -9.93
N LYS A 483 1.53 -3.77 -9.83
CA LYS A 483 1.63 -4.99 -9.01
C LYS A 483 1.68 -4.75 -7.51
N GLN A 484 2.06 -3.56 -7.06
CA GLN A 484 2.06 -3.22 -5.62
C GLN A 484 0.65 -3.24 -5.00
N ASN A 485 -0.37 -3.14 -5.84
CA ASN A 485 -1.76 -2.98 -5.43
C ASN A 485 -2.64 -4.18 -5.79
N TYR A 486 -2.04 -5.25 -6.29
CA TYR A 486 -2.75 -6.39 -6.87
C TYR A 486 -3.65 -7.14 -5.87
N THR A 487 -3.42 -6.96 -4.56
CA THR A 487 -4.24 -7.52 -3.48
C THR A 487 -5.50 -6.70 -3.16
N ARG A 488 -5.68 -5.50 -3.73
CA ARG A 488 -6.75 -4.55 -3.38
C ARG A 488 -7.86 -4.54 -4.44
N ARG A 489 -8.90 -5.38 -4.27
CA ARG A 489 -9.91 -5.65 -5.32
C ARG A 489 -10.56 -4.45 -5.98
N TYR A 490 -11.12 -3.52 -5.20
CA TYR A 490 -11.86 -2.39 -5.77
C TYR A 490 -10.94 -1.31 -6.35
N LEU A 491 -9.70 -1.21 -5.85
CA LEU A 491 -8.67 -0.35 -6.43
C LEU A 491 -8.21 -0.91 -7.79
N GLN A 492 -8.04 -2.22 -7.89
CA GLN A 492 -7.74 -2.89 -9.16
C GLN A 492 -8.88 -2.77 -10.16
N GLN A 493 -10.12 -3.01 -9.73
CA GLN A 493 -11.30 -2.81 -10.56
C GLN A 493 -11.36 -1.38 -11.10
N TYR A 494 -11.17 -0.37 -10.23
CA TYR A 494 -11.09 1.03 -10.63
C TYR A 494 -9.99 1.28 -11.66
N THR A 495 -8.78 0.80 -11.41
CA THR A 495 -7.63 0.96 -12.34
C THR A 495 -7.95 0.33 -13.69
N HIS A 496 -8.56 -0.86 -13.71
CA HIS A 496 -9.00 -1.52 -14.93
C HIS A 496 -10.14 -0.79 -15.64
N ASP A 497 -11.07 -0.16 -14.92
CA ASP A 497 -12.14 0.62 -15.52
C ASP A 497 -11.59 1.87 -16.22
N LEU A 498 -10.56 2.52 -15.65
CA LEU A 498 -9.84 3.61 -16.31
C LEU A 498 -9.09 3.13 -17.55
N MET A 499 -8.26 2.09 -17.40
CA MET A 499 -7.50 1.49 -18.51
C MET A 499 -8.42 1.02 -19.64
N ARG A 500 -9.60 0.49 -19.32
CA ARG A 500 -10.61 0.08 -20.30
C ARG A 500 -11.18 1.27 -21.07
N GLN A 501 -11.42 2.40 -20.41
CA GLN A 501 -11.99 3.60 -21.04
C GLN A 501 -10.96 4.40 -21.86
N ALA A 502 -9.69 4.40 -21.47
CA ALA A 502 -8.61 5.13 -22.15
C ALA A 502 -8.36 4.62 -23.59
N ASN A 503 -7.82 5.50 -24.44
CA ASN A 503 -7.42 5.17 -25.82
C ASN A 503 -6.17 4.30 -25.84
N SER A 504 -5.20 4.60 -24.97
CA SER A 504 -3.93 3.88 -24.82
C SER A 504 -3.51 3.82 -23.35
N VAL A 505 -2.62 2.89 -23.01
CA VAL A 505 -2.09 2.68 -21.67
C VAL A 505 -0.61 2.38 -21.76
N GLN A 506 0.22 2.96 -20.90
CA GLN A 506 1.65 2.66 -20.83
C GLN A 506 2.10 2.24 -19.43
N PHE A 507 3.09 1.35 -19.38
CA PHE A 507 3.64 0.77 -18.16
C PHE A 507 5.16 0.94 -18.13
N PHE A 508 5.74 1.13 -16.95
CA PHE A 508 7.20 1.23 -16.81
C PHE A 508 7.94 -0.11 -16.85
N ASN A 509 7.23 -1.25 -16.78
CA ASN A 509 7.84 -2.58 -16.87
C ASN A 509 6.86 -3.61 -17.46
N GLU A 510 7.44 -4.66 -18.09
CA GLU A 510 6.65 -5.69 -18.77
C GLU A 510 5.82 -6.55 -17.84
N THR A 511 6.26 -6.75 -16.59
CA THR A 511 5.59 -7.63 -15.62
C THR A 511 4.29 -6.99 -15.19
N ASP A 512 4.29 -5.69 -14.93
CA ASP A 512 3.10 -4.95 -14.57
C ASP A 512 2.12 -4.91 -15.74
N ARG A 513 2.61 -4.64 -16.97
CA ARG A 513 1.82 -4.74 -18.20
C ARG A 513 1.20 -6.13 -18.36
N ASP A 514 2.00 -7.19 -18.29
CA ASP A 514 1.56 -8.56 -18.55
C ASP A 514 0.60 -9.06 -17.47
N ASN A 515 0.82 -8.71 -16.20
CA ASN A 515 -0.13 -9.02 -15.13
C ASN A 515 -1.46 -8.29 -15.35
N ALA A 516 -1.44 -7.04 -15.80
CA ALA A 516 -2.65 -6.30 -16.14
C ALA A 516 -3.37 -6.92 -17.35
N ILE A 517 -2.64 -7.34 -18.39
CA ILE A 517 -3.20 -8.03 -19.57
C ILE A 517 -3.85 -9.35 -19.16
N ILE A 518 -3.18 -10.15 -18.33
CA ILE A 518 -3.74 -11.38 -17.76
C ILE A 518 -5.06 -11.06 -17.05
N ALA A 519 -5.06 -10.06 -16.16
CA ALA A 519 -6.26 -9.68 -15.42
C ALA A 519 -7.41 -9.24 -16.34
N ALA A 520 -7.12 -8.42 -17.35
CA ALA A 520 -8.10 -7.97 -18.34
C ALA A 520 -8.62 -9.11 -19.24
N THR A 521 -7.79 -10.11 -19.55
CA THR A 521 -8.15 -11.25 -20.41
C THR A 521 -9.04 -12.24 -19.67
N TYR A 522 -8.68 -12.61 -18.44
CA TYR A 522 -9.38 -13.63 -17.68
C TYR A 522 -10.52 -13.08 -16.84
N GLY A 523 -10.57 -11.76 -16.64
CA GLY A 523 -11.58 -11.10 -15.82
C GLY A 523 -11.39 -11.34 -14.32
N ASP A 524 -10.18 -11.72 -13.91
CA ASP A 524 -9.78 -11.84 -12.52
C ASP A 524 -8.35 -11.36 -12.37
N CYS A 525 -8.09 -10.55 -11.35
CA CYS A 525 -6.73 -10.13 -11.06
C CYS A 525 -5.84 -11.36 -10.88
N ASP A 526 -6.24 -12.37 -10.11
CA ASP A 526 -5.43 -13.53 -9.75
C ASP A 526 -5.50 -14.69 -10.75
N LYS A 527 -4.37 -15.01 -11.39
CA LYS A 527 -4.28 -16.16 -12.30
C LYS A 527 -4.69 -17.49 -11.65
N ARG A 528 -4.58 -17.63 -10.32
CA ARG A 528 -5.01 -18.82 -9.59
C ARG A 528 -6.54 -19.04 -9.63
N ASN A 529 -7.32 -18.00 -9.93
CA ASN A 529 -8.78 -18.07 -10.12
C ASN A 529 -9.19 -18.55 -11.52
N THR A 530 -8.23 -18.79 -12.41
CA THR A 530 -8.51 -19.18 -13.80
C THR A 530 -8.65 -20.69 -13.95
N THR A 531 -9.39 -21.10 -14.98
CA THR A 531 -9.58 -22.50 -15.35
C THR A 531 -8.47 -23.05 -16.26
N GLU A 532 -7.42 -22.27 -16.54
CA GLU A 532 -6.29 -22.73 -17.33
C GLU A 532 -5.40 -23.69 -16.53
N SER A 533 -4.78 -24.65 -17.21
CA SER A 533 -3.84 -25.60 -16.61
C SER A 533 -2.74 -24.91 -15.78
N THR A 534 -2.22 -23.77 -16.26
CA THR A 534 -1.19 -22.99 -15.56
C THR A 534 -1.72 -22.25 -14.33
N GLY A 535 -2.98 -21.81 -14.34
CA GLY A 535 -3.67 -21.22 -13.19
C GLY A 535 -3.98 -22.26 -12.11
N ILE A 536 -4.51 -23.41 -12.54
CA ILE A 536 -4.77 -24.58 -11.71
C ILE A 536 -3.47 -25.05 -11.05
N ALA A 537 -2.40 -25.27 -11.82
CA ALA A 537 -1.09 -25.68 -11.28
C ALA A 537 -0.52 -24.66 -10.28
N LYS A 538 -0.70 -23.35 -10.54
CA LYS A 538 -0.26 -22.30 -9.62
C LYS A 538 -1.07 -22.31 -8.32
N LYS A 539 -2.39 -22.52 -8.40
CA LYS A 539 -3.28 -22.67 -7.23
C LYS A 539 -2.86 -23.87 -6.38
N ILE A 540 -2.74 -25.05 -7.00
CA ILE A 540 -2.29 -26.30 -6.36
C ILE A 540 -0.97 -26.08 -5.63
N ARG A 541 0.02 -25.49 -6.31
CA ARG A 541 1.36 -25.27 -5.75
C ARG A 541 1.40 -24.25 -4.61
N GLU A 542 0.60 -23.19 -4.65
CA GLU A 542 0.71 -22.07 -3.71
C GLU A 542 -0.27 -22.14 -2.54
N VAL A 543 -1.46 -22.71 -2.74
CA VAL A 543 -2.53 -22.73 -1.71
C VAL A 543 -3.27 -24.06 -1.60
N GLY A 544 -3.05 -25.01 -2.52
CA GLY A 544 -3.78 -26.27 -2.59
C GLY A 544 -5.00 -26.22 -3.51
N GLU A 545 -5.36 -27.37 -4.09
CA GLU A 545 -6.45 -27.48 -5.07
C GLU A 545 -7.80 -27.04 -4.50
N ASP A 546 -8.05 -27.38 -3.24
CA ASP A 546 -9.31 -27.16 -2.54
C ASP A 546 -9.46 -25.74 -1.94
N TYR A 547 -8.40 -24.92 -2.00
CA TYR A 547 -8.43 -23.60 -1.38
C TYR A 547 -9.35 -22.63 -2.16
N ILE A 548 -10.36 -22.07 -1.49
CA ILE A 548 -11.27 -21.11 -2.12
C ILE A 548 -10.59 -19.74 -2.16
N LEU A 549 -10.32 -19.28 -3.38
CA LEU A 549 -9.73 -17.98 -3.62
C LEU A 549 -10.80 -16.91 -3.81
N ASN A 550 -10.54 -15.71 -3.29
CA ASN A 550 -11.39 -14.55 -3.53
C ASN A 550 -11.37 -14.21 -5.02
N LYS A 551 -12.55 -14.05 -5.64
CA LYS A 551 -12.65 -13.55 -7.03
C LYS A 551 -12.57 -12.04 -7.07
N TYR A 552 -11.83 -11.53 -8.05
CA TYR A 552 -11.58 -10.10 -8.27
C TYR A 552 -12.16 -9.71 -9.64
N PRO A 553 -13.49 -9.53 -9.76
CA PRO A 553 -14.13 -9.40 -11.06
C PRO A 553 -13.61 -8.16 -11.80
N VAL A 554 -12.84 -8.40 -12.84
CA VAL A 554 -12.44 -7.40 -13.83
C VAL A 554 -13.33 -7.63 -15.04
N LYS A 555 -13.98 -6.59 -15.56
CA LYS A 555 -14.70 -6.72 -16.83
C LYS A 555 -13.67 -7.07 -17.90
N LYS A 556 -13.89 -8.14 -18.67
CA LYS A 556 -12.96 -8.53 -19.73
C LYS A 556 -12.86 -7.46 -20.83
N TYR A 557 -11.66 -7.17 -21.29
CA TYR A 557 -11.39 -6.30 -22.45
C TYR A 557 -10.00 -6.56 -23.01
N ASP A 558 -9.77 -6.13 -24.25
CA ASP A 558 -8.46 -6.25 -24.90
C ASP A 558 -7.56 -5.09 -24.48
N LEU A 559 -6.82 -5.29 -23.38
CA LEU A 559 -5.76 -4.35 -22.96
C LEU A 559 -4.54 -4.45 -23.88
N LYS A 560 -4.24 -5.65 -24.40
CA LYS A 560 -2.99 -5.94 -25.14
C LYS A 560 -2.85 -5.06 -26.38
N ARG A 561 -3.93 -4.81 -27.13
CA ARG A 561 -3.92 -3.98 -28.34
C ARG A 561 -3.62 -2.51 -28.12
N LYS A 562 -3.68 -2.03 -26.88
CA LYS A 562 -3.53 -0.60 -26.55
C LYS A 562 -2.57 -0.35 -25.39
N SER A 563 -1.82 -1.39 -25.00
CA SER A 563 -0.83 -1.30 -23.94
C SER A 563 0.58 -1.27 -24.52
N GLY A 564 1.40 -0.32 -24.08
CA GLY A 564 2.82 -0.31 -24.39
C GLY A 564 3.69 -0.09 -23.17
N LEU A 565 4.99 0.06 -23.43
CA LEU A 565 5.98 0.33 -22.40
C LEU A 565 6.38 1.80 -22.45
N THR A 566 6.87 2.29 -21.32
CA THR A 566 7.56 3.56 -21.24
C THR A 566 8.77 3.41 -20.32
N VAL A 567 9.60 4.45 -20.27
CA VAL A 567 10.81 4.50 -19.48
C VAL A 567 10.77 5.76 -18.63
N ALA A 568 11.15 5.66 -17.34
CA ALA A 568 11.33 6.89 -16.58
C ALA A 568 12.61 7.56 -17.07
N SER A 569 12.52 8.85 -17.28
CA SER A 569 13.65 9.69 -17.60
C SER A 569 13.74 10.77 -16.53
N GLN A 570 14.94 11.32 -16.38
CA GLN A 570 15.15 12.48 -15.55
C GLN A 570 16.09 13.41 -16.30
N LYS A 571 15.79 14.71 -16.28
CA LYS A 571 16.76 15.72 -16.69
C LYS A 571 17.97 15.65 -15.75
N LEU A 572 19.09 15.18 -16.28
CA LEU A 572 20.33 15.09 -15.54
C LEU A 572 20.78 16.50 -15.15
N SER A 573 21.36 16.64 -13.96
CA SER A 573 21.85 17.94 -13.48
C SER A 573 23.06 18.42 -14.29
N THR A 574 23.85 17.49 -14.83
CA THR A 574 25.01 17.71 -15.68
C THR A 574 25.12 16.56 -16.69
N ALA A 575 25.92 16.73 -17.74
CA ALA A 575 26.34 15.60 -18.56
C ALA A 575 27.11 14.57 -17.69
N PRO A 576 27.05 13.26 -18.02
CA PRO A 576 27.84 12.26 -17.32
C PRO A 576 29.34 12.58 -17.39
N ASP A 577 30.03 12.46 -16.26
CA ASP A 577 31.49 12.61 -16.21
C ASP A 577 32.15 11.51 -17.06
N HIS A 578 33.36 11.74 -17.57
CA HIS A 578 34.08 10.69 -18.27
C HIS A 578 34.32 9.49 -17.33
N PRO A 579 34.19 8.22 -17.78
CA PRO A 579 34.32 7.06 -16.89
C PRO A 579 35.61 7.04 -16.06
N LEU A 580 36.73 7.52 -16.62
CA LEU A 580 37.99 7.61 -15.89
C LEU A 580 37.91 8.58 -14.70
N ASP A 581 37.19 9.69 -14.84
CA ASP A 581 37.04 10.69 -13.77
C ASP A 581 36.20 10.12 -12.63
N VAL A 582 35.15 9.35 -12.96
CA VAL A 582 34.33 8.64 -11.96
C VAL A 582 35.18 7.63 -11.20
N VAL A 583 35.98 6.84 -11.90
CA VAL A 583 36.85 5.80 -11.32
C VAL A 583 37.99 6.40 -10.49
N ALA A 584 38.42 7.63 -10.79
CA ALA A 584 39.42 8.37 -10.03
C ALA A 584 38.90 8.98 -8.70
N LYS A 585 37.57 9.06 -8.50
CA LYS A 585 36.97 9.58 -7.27
C LYS A 585 37.42 8.76 -6.05
N LYS A 586 37.38 9.38 -4.87
CA LYS A 586 37.60 8.65 -3.61
C LYS A 586 36.52 7.57 -3.42
N PRO A 587 36.82 6.45 -2.76
CA PRO A 587 35.86 5.35 -2.54
C PRO A 587 34.76 5.69 -1.52
N ASN A 588 34.34 6.96 -1.45
CA ASN A 588 33.24 7.40 -0.60
C ASN A 588 31.90 6.87 -1.13
N ILE A 589 30.97 6.64 -0.20
CA ILE A 589 29.69 5.98 -0.44
C ILE A 589 28.57 6.98 -0.16
N LEU A 590 27.79 7.36 -1.18
CA LEU A 590 26.65 8.25 -1.03
C LEU A 590 25.36 7.44 -0.80
N SER A 591 24.55 7.83 0.19
CA SER A 591 23.14 7.44 0.30
C SER A 591 22.30 8.70 0.46
N PHE A 592 21.28 8.89 -0.38
CA PHE A 592 20.58 10.17 -0.46
C PHE A 592 19.06 10.07 -0.68
N GLY A 593 18.31 11.15 -0.43
CA GLY A 593 16.85 11.21 -0.64
C GLY A 593 16.06 11.26 0.67
N THR A 594 14.85 10.71 0.72
CA THR A 594 14.04 10.76 1.95
C THR A 594 14.58 9.80 3.02
N ILE A 595 15.03 10.32 4.17
CA ILE A 595 15.56 9.52 5.28
C ILE A 595 14.41 8.93 6.08
N ARG A 596 14.11 7.66 5.79
CA ARG A 596 13.08 6.84 6.45
C ARG A 596 13.39 5.34 6.29
N PRO A 597 12.80 4.47 7.11
CA PRO A 597 13.06 3.04 7.05
C PRO A 597 12.83 2.41 5.67
N GLY A 598 13.76 1.53 5.27
CA GLY A 598 13.75 0.76 4.03
C GLY A 598 14.12 1.54 2.77
N LYS A 599 14.80 2.70 2.90
CA LYS A 599 15.37 3.46 1.77
C LYS A 599 16.89 3.32 1.64
N GLY A 600 17.52 2.42 2.39
CA GLY A 600 18.95 2.14 2.34
C GLY A 600 19.81 2.95 3.31
N PHE A 601 19.18 3.75 4.19
CA PHE A 601 19.90 4.54 5.18
C PHE A 601 20.37 3.68 6.36
N GLU A 602 19.65 2.61 6.69
CA GLU A 602 20.06 1.62 7.68
C GLU A 602 21.28 0.83 7.21
N GLU A 603 21.29 0.38 5.96
CA GLU A 603 22.44 -0.27 5.36
C GLU A 603 23.65 0.67 5.28
N ALA A 604 23.43 1.94 4.92
CA ALA A 604 24.50 2.94 4.90
C ALA A 604 25.06 3.24 6.31
N LEU A 605 24.18 3.33 7.32
CA LEU A 605 24.59 3.45 8.73
C LEU A 605 25.44 2.25 9.17
N LYS A 606 24.99 1.02 8.86
CA LYS A 606 25.73 -0.19 9.16
C LYS A 606 27.06 -0.29 8.41
N LEU A 607 27.13 0.19 7.17
CA LEU A 607 28.39 0.28 6.42
C LEU A 607 29.41 1.14 7.17
N ALA A 608 29.00 2.31 7.68
CA ALA A 608 29.91 3.16 8.46
C ALA A 608 30.39 2.49 9.75
N GLN A 609 29.51 1.73 10.42
CA GLN A 609 29.88 0.95 11.60
C GLN A 609 30.89 -0.16 11.27
N LEU A 610 30.70 -0.87 10.14
CA LEU A 610 31.62 -1.91 9.69
C LEU A 610 32.98 -1.34 9.28
N ILE A 611 33.00 -0.19 8.59
CA ILE A 611 34.25 0.50 8.23
C ILE A 611 35.03 0.87 9.49
N LYS A 612 34.36 1.47 10.49
CA LYS A 612 34.98 1.80 11.79
C LYS A 612 35.57 0.56 12.47
N ARG A 613 34.85 -0.57 12.47
CA ARG A 613 35.29 -1.83 13.09
C ARG A 613 36.47 -2.49 12.35
N ASN A 614 36.48 -2.41 11.02
CA ASN A 614 37.45 -3.12 10.16
C ASN A 614 38.59 -2.23 9.65
N LEU A 615 38.79 -1.04 10.24
CA LEU A 615 39.72 -0.01 9.76
C LEU A 615 41.10 -0.55 9.37
N SER A 616 41.75 -1.30 10.27
CA SER A 616 43.09 -1.83 10.06
C SER A 616 43.17 -2.89 8.96
N SER A 617 42.07 -3.61 8.71
CA SER A 617 42.00 -4.60 7.62
C SER A 617 41.80 -3.91 6.27
N ILE A 618 40.94 -2.90 6.23
CA ILE A 618 40.67 -2.12 5.01
C ILE A 618 41.93 -1.36 4.57
N GLY A 619 42.61 -0.68 5.50
CA GLY A 619 43.82 0.10 5.20
C GLY A 619 45.01 -0.73 4.71
N LYS A 620 44.99 -2.07 4.89
CA LYS A 620 46.00 -2.97 4.30
C LYS A 620 45.70 -3.34 2.85
N LYS A 621 44.44 -3.26 2.44
CA LYS A 621 43.98 -3.68 1.11
C LYS A 621 43.88 -2.52 0.14
N ILE A 622 43.42 -1.37 0.64
CA ILE A 622 43.17 -0.18 -0.18
C ILE A 622 43.75 1.06 0.49
N PRO A 623 44.27 2.03 -0.29
CA PRO A 623 45.00 3.18 0.25
C PRO A 623 44.09 4.22 0.91
N GLN A 624 42.80 4.24 0.58
CA GLN A 624 41.84 5.21 1.11
C GLN A 624 40.66 4.50 1.77
N ILE A 625 40.40 4.85 3.03
CA ILE A 625 39.27 4.29 3.78
C ILE A 625 37.97 4.96 3.30
N PRO A 626 36.94 4.18 2.91
CA PRO A 626 35.64 4.72 2.51
C PRO A 626 34.99 5.57 3.60
N ILE A 627 34.35 6.67 3.23
CA ILE A 627 33.47 7.45 4.10
C ILE A 627 32.04 7.36 3.58
N VAL A 628 31.09 7.06 4.45
CA VAL A 628 29.65 7.05 4.12
C VAL A 628 29.08 8.45 4.27
N LYS A 629 28.45 8.99 3.23
CA LYS A 629 27.78 10.29 3.23
C LYS A 629 26.27 10.08 3.14
N LEU A 630 25.54 10.56 4.14
CA LEU A 630 24.07 10.48 4.20
C LEU A 630 23.46 11.85 3.95
N ALA A 631 22.68 11.99 2.88
CA ALA A 631 22.16 13.29 2.45
C ALA A 631 20.65 13.25 2.16
N GLY A 632 19.82 13.96 2.92
CA GLY A 632 18.39 13.73 2.72
C GLY A 632 17.40 14.45 3.60
N ASP A 633 16.13 14.36 3.20
CA ASP A 633 14.99 14.92 3.93
C ASP A 633 14.65 14.05 5.15
N PRO A 634 14.81 14.53 6.39
CA PRO A 634 14.57 13.76 7.60
C PRO A 634 13.06 13.55 7.85
N GLN A 635 12.56 12.37 7.49
CA GLN A 635 11.15 12.01 7.68
C GLN A 635 10.92 11.04 8.85
N ASP A 636 11.96 10.37 9.33
CA ASP A 636 11.89 9.44 10.46
C ASP A 636 12.80 9.89 11.62
N LYS A 637 12.20 10.13 12.79
CA LYS A 637 12.92 10.63 13.98
C LYS A 637 13.91 9.60 14.52
N GLU A 638 13.50 8.35 14.64
CA GLU A 638 14.29 7.30 15.28
C GLU A 638 15.55 6.98 14.47
N LEU A 639 15.39 6.84 13.16
CA LEU A 639 16.50 6.61 12.23
C LEU A 639 17.47 7.80 12.21
N MET A 640 16.95 9.03 12.17
CA MET A 640 17.81 10.22 12.25
C MET A 640 18.58 10.30 13.56
N GLN A 641 17.93 9.99 14.69
CA GLN A 641 18.58 9.94 16.00
C GLN A 641 19.74 8.93 15.98
N GLN A 642 19.51 7.71 15.48
CA GLN A 642 20.54 6.67 15.38
C GLN A 642 21.74 7.12 14.54
N ILE A 643 21.47 7.75 13.39
CA ILE A 643 22.51 8.26 12.48
C ILE A 643 23.38 9.32 13.16
N VAL A 644 22.75 10.30 13.82
CA VAL A 644 23.44 11.40 14.49
C VAL A 644 24.24 10.92 15.70
N VAL A 645 23.63 10.04 16.52
CA VAL A 645 24.30 9.42 17.67
C VAL A 645 25.50 8.58 17.24
N GLU A 646 25.41 7.85 16.13
CA GLU A 646 26.56 7.11 15.61
C GLU A 646 27.73 8.05 15.27
N ARG A 647 27.49 9.21 14.65
CA ARG A 647 28.56 10.16 14.31
C ARG A 647 29.16 10.83 15.55
N PHE A 648 28.32 11.41 16.41
CA PHE A 648 28.76 12.34 17.46
C PHE A 648 28.78 11.74 18.87
N GLY A 649 28.17 10.57 19.09
CA GLY A 649 28.01 9.95 20.40
C GLY A 649 26.74 10.40 21.12
N SER A 650 26.17 9.55 21.98
CA SER A 650 24.89 9.83 22.66
C SER A 650 24.96 11.06 23.56
N ILE A 651 26.06 11.21 24.32
CA ILE A 651 26.25 12.30 25.28
C ILE A 651 26.17 13.67 24.59
N ALA A 652 26.88 13.87 23.48
CA ALA A 652 26.89 15.15 22.77
C ALA A 652 25.50 15.51 22.22
N VAL A 653 24.79 14.52 21.68
CA VAL A 653 23.43 14.69 21.15
C VAL A 653 22.44 14.99 22.27
N GLU A 654 22.48 14.24 23.36
CA GLU A 654 21.63 14.46 24.54
C GLU A 654 21.83 15.86 25.11
N ASN A 655 23.08 16.34 25.23
CA ASN A 655 23.38 17.69 25.71
C ASN A 655 22.72 18.78 24.87
N TYR A 656 22.77 18.66 23.53
CA TYR A 656 22.07 19.59 22.64
C TYR A 656 20.55 19.52 22.84
N GLN A 657 20.02 18.30 22.97
CA GLN A 657 18.57 18.04 23.08
C GLN A 657 17.96 18.52 24.40
N VAL A 658 18.77 18.68 25.46
CA VAL A 658 18.34 19.33 26.71
C VAL A 658 17.99 20.81 26.48
N GLY A 659 18.79 21.52 25.67
CA GLY A 659 18.53 22.92 25.33
C GLY A 659 17.51 23.11 24.21
N TYR A 660 17.43 22.15 23.28
CA TYR A 660 16.57 22.19 22.10
C TYR A 660 15.85 20.85 21.89
N ALA A 661 14.74 20.67 22.59
CA ALA A 661 13.94 19.44 22.53
C ALA A 661 13.28 19.25 21.16
N TYR A 662 13.26 18.00 20.68
CA TYR A 662 12.53 17.63 19.46
C TYR A 662 11.03 17.52 19.72
N ASP A 663 10.20 18.29 19.00
CA ASP A 663 8.73 18.16 19.05
C ASP A 663 8.21 17.25 17.93
N SER A 664 7.46 16.22 18.32
CA SER A 664 6.71 15.35 17.40
C SER A 664 5.69 16.08 16.50
N LYS A 665 5.31 17.31 16.84
CA LYS A 665 4.36 18.15 16.09
C LYS A 665 5.02 19.06 15.05
N PHE A 666 6.34 19.05 14.90
CA PHE A 666 7.02 19.85 13.89
C PHE A 666 6.50 19.60 12.47
N THR A 667 6.26 20.70 11.74
CA THR A 667 6.05 20.68 10.28
C THR A 667 7.29 20.15 9.56
N ASN A 668 7.17 19.79 8.27
CA ASN A 668 8.31 19.29 7.49
C ASN A 668 9.49 20.28 7.48
N ASN A 669 9.23 21.58 7.37
CA ASN A 669 10.27 22.61 7.40
C ASN A 669 10.95 22.69 8.77
N GLN A 670 10.17 22.75 9.85
CA GLN A 670 10.70 22.76 11.21
C GLN A 670 11.53 21.51 11.53
N ARG A 671 11.13 20.32 11.02
CA ARG A 671 11.94 19.11 11.15
C ARG A 671 13.29 19.23 10.44
N ARG A 672 13.32 19.77 9.22
CA ARG A 672 14.56 20.00 8.47
C ARG A 672 15.48 20.96 9.23
N ASP A 673 14.93 22.08 9.69
CA ASP A 673 15.69 23.10 10.41
C ASP A 673 16.28 22.56 11.70
N TYR A 674 15.50 21.78 12.47
CA TYR A 674 15.97 21.13 13.69
C TYR A 674 17.20 20.27 13.45
N TRP A 675 17.12 19.31 12.51
CA TRP A 675 18.23 18.40 12.25
C TRP A 675 19.43 19.11 11.62
N LYS A 676 19.20 20.11 10.76
CA LYS A 676 20.26 20.97 10.21
C LYS A 676 21.02 21.70 11.31
N ASN A 677 20.30 22.32 12.25
CA ASN A 677 20.90 23.09 13.34
C ASN A 677 21.68 22.19 14.30
N LEU A 678 21.13 21.04 14.67
CA LEU A 678 21.81 20.05 15.51
C LEU A 678 23.13 19.60 14.87
N VAL A 679 23.10 19.14 13.62
CA VAL A 679 24.31 18.67 12.93
C VAL A 679 25.32 19.80 12.72
N LYS A 680 24.87 21.03 12.45
CA LYS A 680 25.73 22.20 12.32
C LYS A 680 26.47 22.50 13.62
N GLU A 681 25.76 22.52 14.75
CA GLU A 681 26.34 22.82 16.06
C GLU A 681 27.34 21.75 16.50
N LEU A 682 26.98 20.46 16.38
CA LEU A 682 27.88 19.37 16.75
C LEU A 682 29.13 19.31 15.84
N ASN A 683 28.99 19.62 14.54
CA ASN A 683 30.17 19.76 13.67
C ASN A 683 31.05 20.97 14.05
N GLN A 684 30.46 22.04 14.57
CA GLN A 684 31.23 23.19 15.07
C GLN A 684 32.04 22.81 16.31
N GLN A 685 31.45 22.08 17.25
CA GLN A 685 32.17 21.53 18.41
C GLN A 685 33.33 20.61 18.00
N VAL A 686 33.15 19.81 16.94
CA VAL A 686 34.23 18.97 16.38
C VAL A 686 35.36 19.81 15.81
N LYS A 687 35.06 20.93 15.13
CA LYS A 687 36.08 21.89 14.68
C LYS A 687 36.81 22.56 15.85
N GLU A 688 36.14 22.71 16.99
CA GLU A 688 36.67 23.25 18.24
C GLU A 688 37.41 22.19 19.09
N GLY A 689 37.52 20.95 18.62
CA GLY A 689 38.33 19.89 19.22
C GLY A 689 37.55 18.70 19.78
N ALA A 690 36.23 18.66 19.65
CA ALA A 690 35.45 17.49 20.06
C ALA A 690 35.76 16.26 19.18
N ILE A 691 35.90 15.09 19.82
CA ILE A 691 36.22 13.83 19.13
C ILE A 691 34.93 13.22 18.56
N LEU A 692 34.95 12.87 17.28
CA LEU A 692 33.85 12.13 16.64
C LEU A 692 33.77 10.70 17.20
N ASN A 693 32.56 10.23 17.52
CA ASN A 693 32.34 8.82 17.81
C ASN A 693 32.61 7.96 16.58
N ASN A 694 32.16 8.37 15.40
CA ASN A 694 32.45 7.68 14.14
C ASN A 694 32.86 8.67 13.04
N PRO A 695 34.16 8.72 12.65
CA PRO A 695 34.62 9.62 11.60
C PRO A 695 34.28 9.16 10.18
N TYR A 696 33.78 7.93 10.00
CA TYR A 696 33.49 7.32 8.70
C TYR A 696 32.04 7.49 8.23
N ILE A 697 31.28 8.38 8.88
CA ILE A 697 29.92 8.76 8.52
C ILE A 697 29.78 10.27 8.52
N GLU A 698 29.44 10.89 7.39
CA GLU A 698 29.06 12.29 7.26
C GLU A 698 27.54 12.43 7.07
N ILE A 699 26.96 13.46 7.67
CA ILE A 699 25.52 13.67 7.70
C ILE A 699 25.20 15.05 7.13
N TYR A 700 24.30 15.09 6.15
CA TYR A 700 23.81 16.29 5.50
C TYR A 700 22.27 16.29 5.57
N PRO A 701 21.69 16.77 6.69
CA PRO A 701 20.24 16.88 6.82
C PRO A 701 19.75 17.93 5.82
N TRP A 702 19.04 17.51 4.78
CA TRP A 702 18.55 18.34 3.67
C TRP A 702 19.64 19.10 2.88
N CYS A 703 19.76 18.79 1.59
CA CYS A 703 20.69 19.45 0.68
C CYS A 703 19.95 20.24 -0.39
N GLU A 704 20.49 21.40 -0.74
CA GLU A 704 20.16 22.10 -1.97
C GLU A 704 20.76 21.37 -3.18
N ALA A 705 20.25 21.65 -4.39
CA ALA A 705 20.64 20.93 -5.60
C ALA A 705 22.16 20.97 -5.88
N HIS A 706 22.81 22.12 -5.65
CA HIS A 706 24.25 22.28 -5.83
C HIS A 706 25.06 21.53 -4.77
N GLU A 707 24.56 21.44 -3.52
CA GLU A 707 25.21 20.67 -2.46
C GLU A 707 25.14 19.17 -2.76
N LEU A 708 24.00 18.68 -3.24
CA LEU A 708 23.85 17.29 -3.67
C LEU A 708 24.78 16.97 -4.85
N LEU A 709 24.92 17.88 -5.81
CA LEU A 709 25.86 17.72 -6.93
C LEU A 709 27.30 17.62 -6.43
N ALA A 710 27.72 18.47 -5.50
CA ALA A 710 29.05 18.40 -4.90
C ALA A 710 29.29 17.07 -4.16
N LEU A 711 28.27 16.54 -3.47
CA LEU A 711 28.34 15.23 -2.83
C LEU A 711 28.48 14.10 -3.85
N LYS A 712 27.72 14.14 -4.95
CA LYS A 712 27.86 13.17 -6.06
C LYS A 712 29.27 13.19 -6.66
N GLN A 713 29.86 14.38 -6.81
CA GLN A 713 31.23 14.50 -7.32
C GLN A 713 32.30 13.99 -6.34
N ASN A 714 31.99 13.93 -5.05
CA ASN A 714 32.89 13.46 -4.01
C ASN A 714 32.82 11.93 -3.78
N CYS A 715 31.85 11.23 -4.36
CA CYS A 715 31.56 9.83 -4.09
C CYS A 715 31.69 8.96 -5.35
N LYS A 716 32.49 7.90 -5.28
CA LYS A 716 32.57 6.86 -6.31
C LYS A 716 31.40 5.87 -6.24
N TYR A 717 30.95 5.56 -5.03
CA TYR A 717 29.94 4.53 -4.79
C TYR A 717 28.63 5.14 -4.31
N VAL A 718 27.52 4.49 -4.64
CA VAL A 718 26.18 4.92 -4.25
C VAL A 718 25.42 3.72 -3.66
N CYS A 719 24.94 3.86 -2.42
CA CYS A 719 24.16 2.83 -1.73
C CYS A 719 22.67 3.18 -1.76
N ARG A 720 21.89 2.47 -2.58
CA ARG A 720 20.44 2.71 -2.77
C ARG A 720 19.66 1.39 -2.72
N MET A 721 19.33 0.97 -1.51
CA MET A 721 18.50 -0.22 -1.25
C MET A 721 17.00 0.08 -1.37
N ASP A 722 16.62 0.76 -2.45
CA ASP A 722 15.23 1.09 -2.71
C ASP A 722 14.43 -0.19 -3.00
N ASP A 723 13.25 -0.30 -2.40
CA ASP A 723 12.31 -1.40 -2.61
C ASP A 723 11.74 -1.44 -4.04
N MET A 724 11.93 -0.34 -4.76
CA MET A 724 11.48 -0.14 -6.15
C MET A 724 12.51 -0.57 -7.19
N GLY A 725 13.80 -0.63 -6.84
CA GLY A 725 14.90 -0.91 -7.77
C GLY A 725 14.80 -0.21 -9.13
N MET A 726 15.35 -0.83 -10.17
CA MET A 726 15.04 -0.45 -11.56
C MET A 726 13.66 -0.98 -12.01
N ARG A 727 12.92 -1.69 -11.15
CA ARG A 727 11.65 -2.37 -11.47
C ARG A 727 10.55 -1.40 -11.82
N ASN A 728 10.55 -0.24 -11.17
CA ASN A 728 9.62 0.84 -11.43
C ASN A 728 10.36 2.08 -11.92
N ASN A 729 11.52 1.90 -12.57
CA ASN A 729 12.40 2.97 -13.01
C ASN A 729 12.69 4.00 -11.90
N GLY A 730 13.21 3.51 -10.76
CA GLY A 730 13.44 4.34 -9.58
C GLY A 730 14.31 5.55 -9.90
N SER A 731 13.72 6.74 -9.94
CA SER A 731 14.38 7.98 -10.37
C SER A 731 15.66 8.26 -9.57
N ALA A 732 15.67 7.93 -8.27
CA ALA A 732 16.86 8.09 -7.45
C ALA A 732 18.02 7.16 -7.84
N ILE A 733 17.79 6.03 -8.49
CA ILE A 733 18.85 5.16 -9.03
C ILE A 733 19.29 5.68 -10.40
N ILE A 734 18.34 6.07 -11.27
CA ILE A 734 18.63 6.64 -12.60
C ILE A 734 19.49 7.90 -12.49
N SER A 735 19.15 8.79 -11.54
CA SER A 735 19.84 10.06 -11.31
C SER A 735 21.30 9.95 -10.85
N VAL A 736 21.80 8.74 -10.63
CA VAL A 736 23.17 8.47 -10.17
C VAL A 736 23.93 7.46 -11.00
N LEU A 737 23.35 7.00 -12.12
CA LEU A 737 24.06 6.16 -13.08
C LEU A 737 25.21 6.91 -13.78
N ASP A 738 25.12 8.24 -13.82
CA ASP A 738 26.13 9.15 -14.35
C ASP A 738 27.34 9.34 -13.42
N VAL A 739 27.12 9.29 -12.10
CA VAL A 739 28.09 9.75 -11.12
C VAL A 739 28.85 8.65 -10.37
N GLY A 740 28.39 7.40 -10.40
CA GLY A 740 29.08 6.34 -9.66
C GLY A 740 28.51 4.93 -9.78
N ILE A 741 29.13 4.01 -9.04
CA ILE A 741 28.77 2.60 -9.00
C ILE A 741 27.65 2.39 -7.99
N VAL A 742 26.49 1.96 -8.49
CA VAL A 742 25.27 1.87 -7.67
C VAL A 742 25.07 0.46 -7.13
N TYR A 743 24.94 0.36 -5.81
CA TYR A 743 24.49 -0.82 -5.09
C TYR A 743 23.00 -0.75 -4.84
N THR A 744 22.26 -1.76 -5.29
CA THR A 744 20.80 -1.80 -5.09
C THR A 744 20.29 -3.20 -4.78
N LYS A 745 19.05 -3.25 -4.26
CA LYS A 745 18.36 -4.47 -3.84
C LYS A 745 17.76 -5.25 -5.01
N PHE A 746 17.27 -4.54 -6.03
CA PHE A 746 16.61 -5.12 -7.19
C PHE A 746 17.14 -4.50 -8.49
N GLY A 747 17.54 -5.35 -9.44
CA GLY A 747 17.50 -4.99 -10.87
C GLY A 747 16.05 -4.75 -11.32
N SER A 748 15.84 -4.33 -12.57
CA SER A 748 14.47 -4.15 -13.04
C SER A 748 13.78 -5.50 -12.95
N VAL A 749 12.60 -5.54 -12.34
CA VAL A 749 11.75 -6.69 -12.50
C VAL A 749 11.17 -6.51 -13.87
N THR A 750 11.93 -6.95 -14.87
CA THR A 750 11.45 -7.76 -16.00
C THR A 750 12.51 -8.32 -16.90
N ASP A 751 13.67 -7.70 -17.08
CA ASP A 751 14.44 -8.06 -18.28
C ASP A 751 15.74 -8.79 -17.92
N ASP A 752 15.95 -9.97 -18.51
CA ASP A 752 17.20 -10.75 -18.38
C ASP A 752 18.44 -9.92 -18.74
N ILE A 753 18.25 -8.84 -19.51
CA ILE A 753 19.28 -7.87 -19.86
C ILE A 753 19.95 -7.21 -18.65
N PHE A 754 19.32 -7.15 -17.46
CA PHE A 754 19.93 -6.56 -16.26
C PHE A 754 20.50 -7.61 -15.29
N LEU A 755 20.40 -8.89 -15.63
CA LEU A 755 21.04 -9.96 -14.87
C LEU A 755 22.50 -10.10 -15.28
N LYS A 756 23.33 -10.71 -14.43
CA LYS A 756 24.72 -11.02 -14.78
C LYS A 756 24.76 -11.85 -16.08
N GLY A 757 25.33 -11.28 -17.13
CA GLY A 757 25.36 -11.85 -18.49
C GLY A 757 24.35 -11.25 -19.48
N GLY A 758 23.41 -10.42 -19.03
CA GLY A 758 22.52 -9.63 -19.88
C GLY A 758 23.14 -8.32 -20.37
N LYS A 759 22.52 -7.67 -21.37
CA LYS A 759 23.01 -6.44 -22.06
C LYS A 759 23.53 -5.35 -21.12
N TYR A 760 22.85 -5.11 -20.00
CA TYR A 760 23.16 -4.09 -18.99
C TYR A 760 23.46 -4.71 -17.61
N GLY A 761 23.80 -6.00 -17.56
CA GLY A 761 24.00 -6.76 -16.33
C GLY A 761 25.12 -6.25 -15.42
N ASN A 762 26.03 -5.46 -15.97
CA ASN A 762 27.17 -4.88 -15.27
C ASN A 762 26.97 -3.41 -14.85
N ALA A 763 25.85 -2.78 -15.25
CA ALA A 763 25.57 -1.36 -15.01
C ALA A 763 25.37 -1.02 -13.53
N VAL A 764 24.89 -1.98 -12.73
CA VAL A 764 24.68 -1.81 -11.28
C VAL A 764 25.04 -3.09 -10.54
N ASP A 765 25.43 -2.97 -9.27
CA ASP A 765 25.73 -4.12 -8.43
C ASP A 765 24.47 -4.60 -7.68
N ILE A 766 23.83 -5.65 -8.23
CA ILE A 766 22.71 -6.35 -7.59
C ILE A 766 23.15 -7.50 -6.66
N GLY A 767 24.46 -7.74 -6.54
CA GLY A 767 25.05 -8.88 -5.84
C GLY A 767 24.90 -10.22 -6.57
N LYS A 768 25.53 -11.28 -6.03
CA LYS A 768 25.55 -12.63 -6.63
C LYS A 768 24.17 -13.31 -6.68
N TYR A 769 23.18 -12.82 -5.94
CA TYR A 769 21.92 -13.50 -5.71
C TYR A 769 20.73 -12.53 -5.76
N ARG A 770 19.70 -12.89 -6.54
CA ARG A 770 18.43 -12.16 -6.61
C ARG A 770 17.73 -12.14 -5.25
N TYR A 771 17.67 -10.99 -4.59
CA TYR A 771 16.74 -10.80 -3.48
C TYR A 771 15.31 -10.85 -4.03
N GLY A 772 14.60 -11.97 -3.80
CA GLY A 772 13.26 -12.23 -4.34
C GLY A 772 13.04 -13.68 -4.77
N LYS A 773 12.04 -14.33 -4.13
CA LYS A 773 11.45 -15.68 -4.26
C LYS A 773 12.36 -16.92 -4.45
N TYR A 774 13.48 -16.86 -5.18
CA TYR A 774 14.28 -18.03 -5.57
C TYR A 774 15.65 -18.12 -4.89
N SER A 775 16.39 -17.02 -4.68
CA SER A 775 17.72 -17.10 -4.03
C SER A 775 17.65 -17.25 -2.51
N LEU A 776 16.63 -16.67 -1.88
CA LEU A 776 16.42 -16.74 -0.43
C LEU A 776 16.12 -18.16 0.02
N LEU A 777 15.39 -18.96 -0.78
CA LEU A 777 15.11 -20.37 -0.47
C LEU A 777 16.38 -21.23 -0.42
N LYS A 778 17.37 -20.95 -1.27
CA LYS A 778 18.64 -21.68 -1.29
C LYS A 778 19.54 -21.26 -0.12
N LYS A 779 19.57 -19.97 0.23
CA LYS A 779 20.29 -19.48 1.41
C LYS A 779 19.62 -19.84 2.73
N GLU A 780 18.29 -19.90 2.81
CA GLU A 780 17.55 -20.35 4.00
C GLU A 780 17.89 -21.80 4.32
N LYS A 781 17.84 -22.68 3.31
CA LYS A 781 18.23 -24.08 3.49
C LYS A 781 19.71 -24.25 3.87
N ASN A 782 20.61 -23.43 3.31
CA ASN A 782 22.04 -23.49 3.65
C ASN A 782 22.34 -22.88 5.02
N PHE A 783 21.72 -21.75 5.37
CA PHE A 783 21.86 -21.08 6.66
C PHE A 783 21.28 -21.93 7.80
N ILE A 784 20.12 -22.57 7.60
CA ILE A 784 19.58 -23.53 8.59
C ILE A 784 20.55 -24.70 8.78
N LYS A 785 21.26 -25.13 7.73
CA LYS A 785 22.27 -26.19 7.83
C LYS A 785 23.54 -25.73 8.55
N GLU A 786 24.01 -24.52 8.28
CA GLU A 786 25.27 -23.96 8.81
C GLU A 786 25.09 -23.38 10.23
N HIS A 787 23.88 -22.91 10.57
CA HIS A 787 23.54 -22.19 11.79
C HIS A 787 22.25 -22.75 12.44
N ALA A 788 22.21 -24.06 12.68
CA ALA A 788 21.02 -24.79 13.13
C ALA A 788 20.35 -24.27 14.44
N LYS A 789 21.05 -23.45 15.23
CA LYS A 789 20.55 -22.89 16.50
C LYS A 789 20.29 -21.38 16.47
N GLU A 790 20.65 -20.69 15.38
CA GLU A 790 20.44 -19.24 15.27
C GLU A 790 19.08 -18.97 14.61
N PRO A 791 18.33 -17.96 15.09
CA PRO A 791 17.12 -17.52 14.40
C PRO A 791 17.49 -17.04 13.00
N LEU A 792 16.67 -17.39 12.00
CA LEU A 792 16.84 -16.89 10.64
C LEU A 792 16.95 -15.36 10.67
N PRO A 793 18.03 -14.77 10.13
CA PRO A 793 18.15 -13.33 10.02
C PRO A 793 16.92 -12.74 9.33
N LYS A 794 16.44 -11.57 9.77
CA LYS A 794 15.20 -10.98 9.23
C LYS A 794 15.20 -10.82 7.70
N TRP A 795 16.38 -10.65 7.09
CA TRP A 795 16.58 -10.57 5.64
C TRP A 795 16.41 -11.91 4.88
N LEU A 796 16.41 -13.03 5.60
CA LEU A 796 16.21 -14.40 5.10
C LEU A 796 14.76 -14.91 5.26
N ILE A 797 13.96 -14.30 6.13
CA ILE A 797 12.60 -14.76 6.46
C ILE A 797 11.64 -14.45 5.30
N LYS A 798 11.00 -15.49 4.75
CA LYS A 798 9.86 -15.34 3.84
C LYS A 798 8.62 -14.98 4.65
N ASN A 799 8.10 -13.77 4.50
CA ASN A 799 6.72 -13.49 4.90
C ASN A 799 5.85 -13.43 3.62
N PRO A 800 5.08 -14.49 3.29
CA PRO A 800 4.17 -14.50 2.15
C PRO A 800 3.02 -13.48 2.28
N ASP A 801 2.73 -13.05 3.50
CA ASP A 801 1.84 -11.93 3.85
C ASP A 801 2.63 -10.68 4.27
N SER A 802 3.92 -10.58 3.88
CA SER A 802 4.66 -9.33 3.97
C SER A 802 3.83 -8.27 3.27
N ALA A 803 3.51 -7.17 3.96
CA ALA A 803 2.70 -6.08 3.46
C ALA A 803 3.32 -5.34 2.24
N TYR A 804 4.28 -5.95 1.52
CA TYR A 804 5.23 -5.36 0.59
C TYR A 804 6.03 -4.18 1.19
N LYS A 805 5.85 -3.88 2.49
CA LYS A 805 6.48 -2.77 3.18
C LYS A 805 7.93 -3.08 3.54
N ARG A 806 8.85 -2.35 2.88
CA ARG A 806 10.09 -1.74 3.40
C ARG A 806 10.60 -2.36 4.70
N GLN A 807 11.22 -3.53 4.60
CA GLN A 807 11.98 -4.09 5.71
C GLN A 807 13.44 -3.58 5.61
N PRO A 808 14.02 -3.06 6.71
CA PRO A 808 15.43 -2.73 6.79
C PRO A 808 16.34 -3.93 6.48
N GLU A 809 17.61 -3.67 6.17
CA GLU A 809 18.68 -4.68 6.04
C GLU A 809 18.46 -5.68 4.90
N SER A 810 17.93 -5.18 3.80
CA SER A 810 17.54 -5.98 2.65
C SER A 810 18.70 -6.64 1.91
N ARG A 811 19.90 -6.07 2.00
CA ARG A 811 21.17 -6.66 1.59
C ARG A 811 22.11 -6.54 2.77
N ASP A 812 22.87 -7.58 3.02
CA ASP A 812 23.87 -7.57 4.08
C ASP A 812 24.97 -6.53 3.77
N PRO A 813 25.15 -5.50 4.63
CA PRO A 813 26.16 -4.47 4.48
C PRO A 813 27.58 -5.00 4.35
N GLN A 814 27.91 -6.16 4.96
CA GLN A 814 29.24 -6.75 4.84
C GLN A 814 29.54 -7.16 3.40
N ASN A 815 28.58 -7.78 2.70
CA ASN A 815 28.73 -8.14 1.29
C ASN A 815 28.88 -6.93 0.36
N ILE A 816 28.33 -5.77 0.74
CA ILE A 816 28.51 -4.52 -0.01
C ILE A 816 29.94 -4.00 0.21
N LEU A 817 30.37 -3.94 1.47
CA LEU A 817 31.72 -3.50 1.84
C LEU A 817 32.80 -4.38 1.19
N ASP A 818 32.65 -5.70 1.25
CA ASP A 818 33.59 -6.64 0.63
C ASP A 818 33.67 -6.42 -0.89
N SER A 819 32.53 -6.20 -1.54
CA SER A 819 32.50 -5.88 -2.98
C SER A 819 33.23 -4.58 -3.31
N ILE A 820 33.03 -3.52 -2.50
CA ILE A 820 33.74 -2.25 -2.67
C ILE A 820 35.25 -2.48 -2.55
N ILE A 821 35.70 -3.18 -1.50
CA ILE A 821 37.12 -3.45 -1.26
C ILE A 821 37.72 -4.26 -2.41
N THR A 822 37.09 -5.35 -2.83
CA THR A 822 37.58 -6.18 -3.95
C THR A 822 37.65 -5.40 -5.26
N ARG A 823 36.69 -4.51 -5.51
CA ARG A 823 36.68 -3.66 -6.71
C ARG A 823 37.82 -2.63 -6.70
N GLU A 824 38.09 -2.02 -5.56
CA GLU A 824 39.24 -1.13 -5.40
C GLU A 824 40.57 -1.89 -5.53
N GLU A 825 40.69 -3.09 -4.95
CA GLU A 825 41.86 -3.97 -5.13
C GLU A 825 42.07 -4.32 -6.62
N ASN A 826 40.99 -4.66 -7.33
CA ASN A 826 41.03 -4.92 -8.77
C ASN A 826 41.45 -3.67 -9.57
N GLN A 827 40.94 -2.48 -9.22
CA GLN A 827 41.32 -1.23 -9.86
C GLN A 827 42.82 -0.93 -9.66
N LEU A 828 43.36 -1.18 -8.48
CA LEU A 828 44.80 -1.03 -8.20
C LEU A 828 45.64 -2.02 -9.01
N ALA A 829 45.20 -3.28 -9.10
CA ALA A 829 45.86 -4.30 -9.91
C ALA A 829 45.83 -3.99 -11.41
N CYS A 830 44.79 -3.28 -11.88
CA CYS A 830 44.66 -2.81 -13.26
C CYS A 830 45.15 -1.37 -13.46
N SER A 831 46.02 -0.83 -12.60
CA SER A 831 46.44 0.58 -12.67
C SER A 831 47.13 0.97 -13.98
N GLU A 832 47.83 0.03 -14.63
CA GLU A 832 48.45 0.25 -15.95
C GLU A 832 47.43 0.29 -17.10
N ASP A 833 46.28 -0.39 -16.96
CA ASP A 833 45.16 -0.34 -17.89
C ASP A 833 43.83 -0.33 -17.13
N ILE A 834 43.47 0.86 -16.63
CA ILE A 834 42.28 1.10 -15.80
C ILE A 834 41.00 0.65 -16.52
N LYS A 835 40.99 0.61 -17.86
CA LYS A 835 39.83 0.19 -18.64
C LYS A 835 39.44 -1.27 -18.40
N ASN A 836 40.39 -2.09 -17.96
CA ASN A 836 40.13 -3.48 -17.60
C ASN A 836 39.55 -3.67 -16.20
N SER A 837 39.56 -2.63 -15.35
CA SER A 837 38.99 -2.71 -14.01
C SER A 837 37.48 -2.91 -14.03
N ASP A 838 36.98 -3.65 -13.03
CA ASP A 838 35.54 -3.87 -12.83
C ASP A 838 34.79 -2.56 -12.60
N ASN A 839 35.44 -1.59 -11.96
CA ASN A 839 34.90 -0.25 -11.74
C ASN A 839 34.67 0.48 -13.06
N TYR A 840 35.67 0.53 -13.93
CA TYR A 840 35.54 1.18 -15.24
C TYR A 840 34.45 0.53 -16.08
N LYS A 841 34.45 -0.80 -16.19
CA LYS A 841 33.43 -1.55 -16.95
C LYS A 841 32.03 -1.30 -16.42
N THR A 842 31.85 -1.28 -15.09
CA THR A 842 30.55 -0.95 -14.49
C THR A 842 30.11 0.48 -14.80
N VAL A 843 31.01 1.47 -14.71
CA VAL A 843 30.67 2.87 -15.01
C VAL A 843 30.29 3.04 -16.49
N VAL A 844 31.05 2.46 -17.41
CA VAL A 844 30.74 2.50 -18.85
C VAL A 844 29.36 1.93 -19.13
N GLU A 845 29.05 0.75 -18.58
CA GLU A 845 27.74 0.13 -18.78
C GLU A 845 26.60 0.90 -18.09
N ALA A 846 26.85 1.54 -16.94
CA ALA A 846 25.88 2.40 -16.27
C ALA A 846 25.55 3.64 -17.09
N GLN A 847 26.57 4.30 -17.63
CA GLN A 847 26.42 5.49 -18.47
C GLN A 847 25.82 5.14 -19.83
N LYS A 848 26.17 3.99 -20.40
CA LYS A 848 25.52 3.44 -21.60
C LYS A 848 24.03 3.19 -21.36
N LEU A 849 23.67 2.55 -20.24
CA LEU A 849 22.28 2.36 -19.86
C LEU A 849 21.51 3.69 -19.71
N LEU A 850 22.16 4.69 -19.11
CA LEU A 850 21.57 6.02 -18.94
C LEU A 850 21.34 6.74 -20.28
N THR A 851 22.31 6.67 -21.18
CA THR A 851 22.30 7.36 -22.49
C THR A 851 21.55 6.62 -23.59
N GLU A 852 21.44 5.29 -23.52
CA GLU A 852 20.68 4.51 -24.51
C GLU A 852 19.22 4.28 -24.11
N ARG A 853 18.91 4.23 -22.80
CA ARG A 853 17.59 3.79 -22.32
C ARG A 853 16.84 4.87 -21.54
N PHE A 854 17.46 5.47 -20.52
CA PHE A 854 16.78 6.38 -19.59
C PHE A 854 16.84 7.86 -20.04
N THR A 855 16.77 8.12 -21.35
CA THR A 855 16.83 9.47 -21.92
C THR A 855 15.46 10.14 -21.95
N LEU A 856 15.47 11.48 -21.96
CA LEU A 856 14.26 12.28 -22.18
C LEU A 856 13.61 11.92 -23.53
N LYS A 857 14.44 11.77 -24.59
CA LYS A 857 14.01 11.37 -25.93
C LYS A 857 13.24 10.05 -25.92
N ASN A 858 13.79 8.99 -25.33
CA ASN A 858 13.08 7.69 -25.29
C ASN A 858 11.75 7.77 -24.52
N ALA A 859 11.68 8.57 -23.46
CA ALA A 859 10.43 8.74 -22.72
C ALA A 859 9.34 9.42 -23.57
N VAL A 860 9.71 10.43 -24.36
CA VAL A 860 8.76 11.11 -25.26
C VAL A 860 8.44 10.27 -26.50
N ASP A 861 9.42 9.56 -27.07
CA ASP A 861 9.24 8.66 -28.21
C ASP A 861 8.29 7.52 -27.86
N HIS A 862 8.46 6.89 -26.69
CA HIS A 862 7.51 5.88 -26.20
C HIS A 862 6.11 6.46 -26.01
N LEU A 863 5.98 7.70 -25.49
CA LEU A 863 4.65 8.31 -25.37
C LEU A 863 4.05 8.53 -26.77
N LEU A 864 4.80 9.07 -27.73
CA LEU A 864 4.36 9.27 -29.11
C LEU A 864 3.92 7.95 -29.77
N GLU A 865 4.72 6.89 -29.63
CA GLU A 865 4.38 5.55 -30.12
C GLU A 865 3.08 5.03 -29.49
N ASN A 866 2.97 5.12 -28.16
CA ASN A 866 1.81 4.62 -27.43
C ASN A 866 0.51 5.36 -27.77
N VAL A 867 0.59 6.66 -28.10
CA VAL A 867 -0.58 7.45 -28.50
C VAL A 867 -0.86 7.42 -30.00
N GLY A 868 -0.12 6.62 -30.77
CA GLY A 868 -0.31 6.40 -32.20
C GLY A 868 0.22 7.54 -33.09
N LEU A 869 1.27 8.22 -32.64
CA LEU A 869 1.97 9.31 -33.32
C LEU A 869 3.42 8.92 -33.65
N GLN A 870 3.68 7.63 -33.87
CA GLN A 870 5.03 7.13 -34.17
C GLN A 870 5.63 7.69 -35.47
N ASP A 871 4.78 8.17 -36.38
CA ASP A 871 5.16 8.85 -37.61
C ASP A 871 5.84 10.21 -37.37
N LEU A 872 5.60 10.82 -36.21
CA LEU A 872 6.25 12.06 -35.79
C LEU A 872 7.62 11.85 -35.14
N ILE A 873 8.00 10.60 -34.85
CA ILE A 873 9.28 10.31 -34.19
C ILE A 873 10.40 10.58 -35.18
N THR A 874 11.23 11.58 -34.84
CA THR A 874 12.45 11.87 -35.60
C THR A 874 13.40 10.70 -35.39
N LYS A 875 13.59 9.92 -36.45
CA LYS A 875 14.69 8.95 -36.50
C LYS A 875 15.97 9.75 -36.64
N GLU A 876 16.87 9.61 -35.68
CA GLU A 876 18.25 10.05 -35.90
C GLU A 876 18.74 9.29 -37.14
N GLU A 877 19.36 10.00 -38.08
CA GLU A 877 20.25 9.34 -39.03
C GLU A 877 21.28 8.63 -38.16
N VAL A 878 21.15 7.31 -38.08
CA VAL A 878 22.19 6.49 -37.48
C VAL A 878 23.40 6.76 -38.34
N ASP A 879 24.38 7.49 -37.79
CA ASP A 879 25.70 7.60 -38.39
C ASP A 879 26.12 6.15 -38.70
N GLU A 880 26.21 5.79 -39.98
CA GLU A 880 26.54 4.44 -40.47
C GLU A 880 27.95 3.96 -40.02
N LEU A 881 28.58 4.69 -39.10
CA LEU A 881 29.87 4.41 -38.48
C LEU A 881 29.81 3.39 -37.32
N PHE A 882 28.63 2.97 -36.84
CA PHE A 882 28.55 2.10 -35.65
C PHE A 882 27.57 0.92 -35.71
N GLU A 883 27.15 0.44 -36.88
CA GLU A 883 26.58 -0.92 -36.99
C GLU A 883 27.56 -1.92 -37.61
N ILE A 884 28.16 -2.73 -36.73
CA ILE A 884 28.54 -4.14 -36.91
C ILE A 884 29.27 -4.45 -38.22
N GLU A 885 30.55 -4.09 -38.32
CA GLU A 885 31.47 -4.87 -39.16
C GLU A 885 31.83 -6.18 -38.44
N GLU A 886 31.72 -7.30 -39.17
CA GLU A 886 32.18 -8.61 -38.73
C GLU A 886 33.61 -8.52 -38.14
N LEU A 887 33.84 -9.25 -37.04
CA LEU A 887 35.09 -9.23 -36.27
C LEU A 887 36.38 -9.43 -37.09
N SER A 888 36.29 -9.91 -38.33
CA SER A 888 37.42 -10.09 -39.24
C SER A 888 37.88 -8.83 -39.97
N THR A 889 37.00 -7.84 -40.20
CA THR A 889 37.34 -6.62 -40.97
C THR A 889 37.93 -5.51 -40.08
N ALA A 890 37.52 -5.43 -38.82
CA ALA A 890 38.00 -4.44 -37.84
C ALA A 890 39.49 -4.60 -37.45
N GLN A 891 40.10 -5.78 -37.69
CA GLN A 891 41.52 -6.03 -37.40
C GLN A 891 42.45 -5.53 -38.51
N THR A 892 41.96 -5.31 -39.73
CA THR A 892 42.79 -4.88 -40.87
C THR A 892 42.80 -3.36 -41.06
N ASN A 893 41.70 -2.65 -40.72
CA ASN A 893 41.62 -1.19 -40.91
C ASN A 893 42.25 -0.37 -39.75
N ASN A 894 42.31 -0.91 -38.53
CA ASN A 894 42.89 -0.23 -37.36
C ASN A 894 44.43 -0.09 -37.37
N LEU A 895 45.12 -0.70 -38.34
CA LEU A 895 46.57 -0.54 -38.53
C LEU A 895 46.93 0.58 -39.52
N GLY A 896 45.95 1.15 -40.24
CA GLY A 896 46.17 2.20 -41.24
C GLY A 896 45.91 3.63 -40.73
N GLU A 897 44.90 3.84 -39.88
CA GLU A 897 44.43 5.19 -39.54
C GLU A 897 45.09 5.82 -38.30
N LEU A 898 45.91 5.07 -37.54
CA LEU A 898 46.75 5.64 -36.49
C LEU A 898 48.02 6.36 -37.03
N ALA A 899 48.18 6.46 -38.35
CA ALA A 899 49.32 7.15 -38.97
C ALA A 899 49.02 8.61 -39.43
N GLU A 900 47.75 9.05 -39.49
CA GLU A 900 47.42 10.36 -40.09
C GLU A 900 46.28 11.11 -39.39
N ILE A 901 46.44 11.48 -38.11
CA ILE A 901 45.65 12.58 -37.53
C ILE A 901 46.57 13.53 -36.74
N GLN A 902 46.81 14.72 -37.31
CA GLN A 902 47.44 15.84 -36.62
C GLN A 902 46.42 16.55 -35.71
N PRO A 903 46.79 16.97 -34.49
CA PRO A 903 45.88 17.67 -33.60
C PRO A 903 45.72 19.17 -33.96
N PRO A 904 44.50 19.74 -33.96
CA PRO A 904 44.30 21.16 -34.11
C PRO A 904 44.61 21.91 -32.81
N ARG A 905 45.32 23.04 -32.95
CA ARG A 905 45.71 23.97 -31.89
C ARG A 905 44.50 24.80 -31.42
N PHE A 906 44.21 24.82 -30.11
CA PHE A 906 43.74 26.05 -29.46
C PHE A 906 44.36 26.23 -28.07
N LEU A 907 44.71 27.49 -27.81
CA LEU A 907 45.61 28.00 -26.79
C LEU A 907 44.97 28.07 -25.40
N SER A 908 45.61 27.51 -24.38
CA SER A 908 45.50 28.02 -23.01
C SER A 908 46.74 28.85 -22.68
N LYS A 909 46.50 30.08 -22.20
CA LYS A 909 47.52 31.03 -21.74
C LYS A 909 47.92 30.70 -20.31
N SER A 910 49.20 30.35 -20.10
CA SER A 910 50.08 30.82 -19.01
C SER A 910 51.29 29.86 -18.87
N CYS A 911 52.35 30.11 -19.64
CA CYS A 911 53.68 30.55 -19.15
C CYS A 911 54.66 29.38 -18.90
N PRO A 912 55.98 29.61 -18.97
CA PRO A 912 56.87 29.05 -20.00
C PRO A 912 57.97 28.16 -19.41
N GLU A 913 58.93 27.77 -20.27
CA GLU A 913 60.21 27.05 -19.99
C GLU A 913 60.08 25.52 -20.10
N LEU A 914 60.90 24.74 -20.81
CA LEU A 914 62.18 24.92 -21.50
C LEU A 914 62.33 23.77 -22.54
N GLY A 915 63.14 23.97 -23.59
CA GLY A 915 63.39 23.01 -24.70
C GLY A 915 64.09 21.71 -24.27
N PHE A 916 64.20 20.70 -25.15
CA PHE A 916 65.45 20.48 -25.90
C PHE A 916 65.35 19.35 -26.97
N PHE A 917 66.04 19.58 -28.10
CA PHE A 917 66.54 18.69 -29.17
C PHE A 917 65.59 17.95 -30.14
N GLY A 918 65.81 18.20 -31.43
CA GLY A 918 65.32 17.40 -32.56
C GLY A 918 66.44 16.73 -33.35
N SER A 919 66.10 15.90 -34.34
CA SER A 919 66.83 15.78 -35.61
C SER A 919 65.97 15.03 -36.66
N ARG A 920 66.16 15.40 -37.93
CA ARG A 920 65.44 14.96 -39.14
C ARG A 920 66.04 13.66 -39.67
N HIS A 921 65.22 12.71 -40.12
CA HIS A 921 65.59 11.71 -41.14
C HIS A 921 64.51 11.62 -42.24
N ASN A 922 64.99 11.43 -43.48
CA ASN A 922 64.26 11.64 -44.74
C ASN A 922 63.44 10.41 -45.19
N LYS A 923 62.29 10.69 -45.81
CA LYS A 923 61.20 9.77 -46.23
C LYS A 923 61.52 8.69 -47.29
N VAL A 924 62.77 8.51 -47.73
CA VAL A 924 63.06 7.69 -48.93
C VAL A 924 63.42 6.23 -48.59
N GLU A 925 63.87 5.92 -47.38
CA GLU A 925 64.26 4.54 -47.00
C GLU A 925 63.08 3.65 -46.56
N ILE A 926 61.94 4.23 -46.16
CA ILE A 926 60.76 3.46 -45.68
C ILE A 926 60.03 2.72 -46.82
N GLY A 927 60.20 3.18 -48.07
CA GLY A 927 59.49 2.62 -49.23
C GLY A 927 59.98 1.24 -49.68
N GLN A 928 61.23 0.85 -49.36
CA GLN A 928 61.80 -0.42 -49.83
C GLN A 928 61.63 -1.58 -48.85
N GLU A 929 61.49 -1.34 -47.54
CA GLU A 929 61.23 -2.40 -46.55
C GLU A 929 59.76 -2.88 -46.57
N ASN A 930 58.80 -1.98 -46.78
CA ASN A 930 57.37 -2.33 -46.81
C ASN A 930 56.98 -3.25 -47.98
N ASN A 931 57.72 -3.21 -49.10
CA ASN A 931 57.48 -4.11 -50.23
C ASN A 931 58.04 -5.52 -50.04
N LYS A 932 59.00 -5.73 -49.12
CA LYS A 932 59.46 -7.07 -48.74
C LYS A 932 58.48 -7.76 -47.78
N LEU A 933 57.86 -7.03 -46.86
CA LEU A 933 56.88 -7.60 -45.92
C LEU A 933 55.60 -8.08 -46.61
N LYS A 934 55.10 -7.36 -47.62
CA LYS A 934 53.89 -7.76 -48.35
C LYS A 934 54.01 -9.08 -49.12
N LYS A 935 55.21 -9.47 -49.54
CA LYS A 935 55.43 -10.76 -50.26
C LYS A 935 55.50 -11.97 -49.34
N SER A 936 55.73 -11.80 -48.03
CA SER A 936 55.86 -12.92 -47.09
C SER A 936 54.53 -13.35 -46.45
N ILE A 937 53.45 -12.58 -46.61
CA ILE A 937 52.17 -12.82 -45.92
C ILE A 937 51.15 -13.58 -46.81
N MET A 938 51.42 -13.77 -48.10
CA MET A 938 50.50 -14.49 -49.03
C MET A 938 50.67 -16.03 -49.06
N VAL A 939 51.40 -16.63 -48.13
CA VAL A 939 51.46 -18.09 -47.98
C VAL A 939 51.26 -18.42 -46.50
N PHE A 940 50.01 -18.40 -46.02
CA PHE A 940 49.47 -19.23 -44.94
C PHE A 940 47.96 -19.08 -44.85
#